data_AF-A0A2A9M7E1-F1
#
_entry.id   AF-A0A2A9M7E1-F1
#
_cell.length_a   1.000
_cell.length_b   1.000
_cell.length_c   1.000
_cell.angle_alpha   90.00
_cell.angle_beta   90.00
_cell.angle_gamma   90.00
#
_symmetry.space_group_name_H-M   'P 1'
#
loop_
_entity.id
_entity.type
_entity.pdbx_description
1 polymer ?
#
loop_
_entity_poly.entity_id
_entity_poly.type
_entity_poly.pdbx_seq_one_letter_code
_entity_poly.pdbx_strand_id
1 'polypeptide(L)'
;MARPEAATDSGASAAIFPSQVPLTASMPPDSPSYSGRGDVSGMAQRSSSSSRRFSSEGACMHHLPEYCLRSLLPLPKSRDALLVSNVTSSSSPSARKGENELASFHPPSSLVSSGDSPFQDTSAFSPMACFFRQQATIHPTPFYLYDEARLRENCRRLLAAFSWASEPFSAPTQSARDSSTRSPRESLESCRGSPSSLSVAGGFTNYFAVKATPTPAILEILREEGLGADCSSLAELLLAEAAGFTGERIFFTSNQTPLEDFLKARDLGAIINLDDVSHLDFLHEKLGGVLPAFLCFRYNPSADARQSTVQSNSRIMGKPEESKFGMTKPQLFRCLSRAHLGGVRRFALHAMILSNSLSVEEVVETARLLFALAAEIKERLGIVIEMINLGGGLGVPYHPEEKPLDLHEISARIKTWYKCTLALQGLAGTRLVAENGRLITADAGVLVTRVIHQKNTYKRFIGVDACMAHLMRPGMYGAYHHISVVPERDYHDPRLPSRRNIFFDKDDNTDDLNTEHFYDVVGGLCENNDKFAVDRLLPRVDIGDLLLIHDVGAHGHSMCFNYNGRLRCAEYLRRLNGEVVLVRRAETLADLFATVAEPSLPGGLSLLFVSRHHDTTSSLLALPYRVLLRVLTSFRSPWFFSMRTSSLSYSRLFPSCIFGARSVFTGAAVLAAIGLLLLFRVRKVR
;
A
#
# COMPACT_ATOMS: atom_id res chain seq x y z
N MET A 1 70.57 2.13 -36.21
CA MET A 1 70.28 0.69 -36.35
C MET A 1 68.95 0.42 -35.65
N ALA A 2 67.92 -0.21 -36.17
CA ALA A 2 67.40 -0.47 -37.51
C ALA A 2 65.90 -0.82 -37.27
N ARG A 3 65.03 -0.42 -38.20
CA ARG A 3 63.64 -0.92 -38.41
C ARG A 3 63.68 -2.41 -38.87
N PRO A 4 62.56 -3.16 -39.12
CA PRO A 4 61.24 -2.72 -39.65
C PRO A 4 59.96 -3.43 -39.06
N GLU A 5 58.77 -2.79 -39.07
CA GLU A 5 57.57 -2.96 -39.97
C GLU A 5 56.61 -4.11 -39.55
N ALA A 6 55.28 -4.12 -39.70
CA ALA A 6 54.21 -3.39 -40.44
C ALA A 6 52.84 -3.93 -39.90
N ALA A 7 51.61 -3.50 -40.23
CA ALA A 7 50.93 -2.31 -40.73
C ALA A 7 49.40 -2.68 -40.84
N THR A 8 48.48 -1.71 -40.60
CA THR A 8 47.11 -1.50 -41.20
C THR A 8 46.05 -2.62 -41.15
N ASP A 9 44.71 -2.44 -41.05
CA ASP A 9 43.77 -1.33 -41.33
C ASP A 9 42.38 -1.70 -40.74
N SER A 10 41.64 -0.82 -40.04
CA SER A 10 40.55 0.10 -40.48
C SER A 10 39.10 -0.44 -40.36
N GLY A 11 38.21 0.36 -39.73
CA GLY A 11 36.78 0.09 -39.59
C GLY A 11 36.07 1.08 -38.64
N ALA A 12 35.42 2.10 -39.21
CA ALA A 12 34.87 3.30 -38.56
C ALA A 12 33.51 3.10 -37.85
N SER A 13 33.18 3.99 -36.91
CA SER A 13 31.79 4.31 -36.53
C SER A 13 31.62 5.82 -36.33
N ALA A 14 30.79 6.40 -37.18
CA ALA A 14 30.38 7.80 -37.21
C ALA A 14 29.29 8.10 -36.17
N ALA A 15 29.38 9.28 -35.56
CA ALA A 15 28.28 9.91 -34.82
C ALA A 15 27.61 10.96 -35.73
N ILE A 16 26.27 10.96 -35.77
CA ILE A 16 25.46 11.95 -36.49
C ILE A 16 24.41 12.54 -35.52
N PHE A 17 24.40 13.88 -35.43
CA PHE A 17 23.42 14.76 -34.77
C PHE A 17 22.11 14.90 -35.59
N PRO A 18 21.02 15.47 -35.03
CA PRO A 18 20.70 16.90 -35.28
C PRO A 18 20.28 17.64 -33.98
N SER A 19 20.84 18.84 -33.68
CA SER A 19 20.33 20.22 -33.96
C SER A 19 18.96 20.53 -33.33
N GLN A 20 18.80 21.54 -32.46
CA GLN A 20 18.71 22.97 -32.82
C GLN A 20 19.24 23.96 -31.74
N VAL A 21 20.06 24.89 -32.26
CA VAL A 21 20.46 26.28 -31.93
C VAL A 21 19.91 27.01 -30.68
N PRO A 22 20.79 27.69 -29.90
CA PRO A 22 20.47 28.78 -28.97
C PRO A 22 20.76 30.17 -29.58
N LEU A 23 19.97 31.18 -29.19
CA LEU A 23 20.26 32.60 -29.50
C LEU A 23 21.19 33.20 -28.45
N THR A 24 22.34 33.67 -28.92
CA THR A 24 23.37 34.43 -28.22
C THR A 24 23.01 35.91 -28.08
N ALA A 25 23.39 36.53 -26.97
CA ALA A 25 23.87 37.91 -26.95
C ALA A 25 25.01 38.04 -25.93
N SER A 26 26.19 38.30 -26.48
CA SER A 26 27.50 38.50 -25.87
C SER A 26 27.74 39.96 -25.50
N MET A 27 28.49 40.22 -24.42
CA MET A 27 29.57 41.24 -24.31
C MET A 27 30.30 41.08 -22.95
N PRO A 28 31.64 40.89 -22.94
CA PRO A 28 32.56 41.29 -21.85
C PRO A 28 33.62 42.28 -22.43
N PRO A 29 34.77 42.60 -21.77
CA PRO A 29 35.21 42.51 -20.37
C PRO A 29 35.76 43.86 -19.83
N ASP A 30 36.20 43.90 -18.56
CA ASP A 30 37.50 44.51 -18.21
C ASP A 30 37.97 44.04 -16.81
N SER A 31 39.26 43.75 -16.73
CA SER A 31 40.05 43.29 -15.58
C SER A 31 41.01 44.42 -15.10
N PRO A 32 41.97 44.20 -14.20
CA PRO A 32 41.94 43.77 -12.79
C PRO A 32 42.67 44.79 -11.87
N SER A 33 42.67 44.59 -10.54
CA SER A 33 43.75 45.12 -9.70
C SER A 33 44.00 44.30 -8.42
N TYR A 34 45.29 44.11 -8.19
CA TYR A 34 45.97 43.31 -7.17
C TYR A 34 46.29 44.16 -5.92
N SER A 35 46.42 43.49 -4.76
CA SER A 35 47.29 43.77 -3.59
C SER A 35 46.53 43.46 -2.28
N GLY A 36 47.10 42.87 -1.23
CA GLY A 36 48.49 42.60 -0.91
C GLY A 36 48.62 41.54 0.20
N ARG A 37 49.88 41.19 0.45
CA ARG A 37 50.42 40.05 1.20
C ARG A 37 50.23 40.11 2.72
N GLY A 38 50.31 38.94 3.34
CA GLY A 38 50.74 38.73 4.72
C GLY A 38 51.03 37.24 4.96
N ASP A 39 52.32 36.88 4.95
CA ASP A 39 52.90 35.58 5.39
C ASP A 39 52.57 35.32 6.90
N VAL A 40 52.75 34.17 7.57
CA VAL A 40 53.91 33.27 7.68
C VAL A 40 53.50 31.97 8.45
N SER A 41 54.02 30.83 7.97
CA SER A 41 54.46 29.59 8.66
C SER A 41 53.55 28.69 9.52
N GLY A 42 53.69 27.37 9.31
CA GLY A 42 53.55 26.35 10.37
C GLY A 42 53.21 24.92 9.88
N MET A 43 54.22 24.15 9.46
CA MET A 43 54.14 22.74 9.08
C MET A 43 53.93 21.76 10.26
N ALA A 44 53.32 20.60 9.95
CA ALA A 44 53.64 19.20 10.38
C ALA A 44 52.37 18.43 10.83
N GLN A 45 51.81 17.46 10.09
CA GLN A 45 52.22 16.09 9.72
C GLN A 45 51.76 14.96 10.69
N ARG A 46 51.21 13.90 10.06
CA ARG A 46 51.11 12.45 10.43
C ARG A 46 49.91 11.99 11.29
N SER A 47 48.95 11.19 10.76
CA SER A 47 48.94 9.71 10.50
C SER A 47 49.03 8.89 11.81
N SER A 48 48.23 7.88 12.15
CA SER A 48 47.89 6.65 11.40
C SER A 48 47.02 5.66 12.23
N SER A 49 46.14 4.92 11.55
CA SER A 49 45.70 3.49 11.68
C SER A 49 45.88 2.63 12.96
N SER A 50 44.87 1.79 13.27
CA SER A 50 44.91 0.32 13.53
C SER A 50 43.47 -0.15 13.82
N SER A 51 42.82 -1.13 13.17
CA SER A 51 43.03 -2.58 12.92
C SER A 51 43.04 -3.47 14.18
N ARG A 52 42.07 -4.40 14.28
CA ARG A 52 42.21 -5.72 14.91
C ARG A 52 41.11 -6.70 14.46
N ARG A 53 41.57 -7.90 14.11
CA ARG A 53 40.81 -9.12 13.77
C ARG A 53 40.37 -9.86 15.05
N PHE A 54 39.32 -10.67 14.96
CA PHE A 54 39.16 -11.91 15.73
C PHE A 54 38.53 -13.01 14.86
N SER A 55 38.91 -14.25 15.15
CA SER A 55 38.70 -15.49 14.39
C SER A 55 37.72 -16.44 15.10
N SER A 56 36.88 -17.09 14.27
CA SER A 56 36.42 -18.49 14.27
C SER A 56 35.77 -19.17 15.49
N GLU A 57 34.63 -19.82 15.15
CA GLU A 57 34.06 -21.08 15.66
C GLU A 57 33.14 -21.06 16.89
N GLY A 58 31.86 -21.27 16.61
CA GLY A 58 30.79 -21.67 17.53
C GLY A 58 29.52 -21.98 16.74
N ALA A 59 29.13 -23.25 16.70
CA ALA A 59 28.06 -23.78 15.86
C ALA A 59 26.71 -23.05 16.04
N CYS A 60 26.28 -22.46 14.93
CA CYS A 60 25.07 -21.73 14.61
C CYS A 60 23.72 -22.49 14.59
N MET A 61 23.22 -23.13 15.65
CA MET A 61 21.80 -23.55 15.68
C MET A 61 20.92 -22.30 15.88
N HIS A 62 20.78 -21.49 14.83
CA HIS A 62 19.89 -20.33 14.83
C HIS A 62 18.49 -20.75 14.41
N HIS A 63 17.60 -20.79 15.41
CA HIS A 63 16.17 -20.64 15.20
C HIS A 63 15.88 -19.43 14.32
N LEU A 64 15.10 -19.63 13.26
CA LEU A 64 14.51 -18.55 12.46
C LEU A 64 13.82 -17.54 13.39
N PRO A 65 14.13 -16.24 13.33
CA PRO A 65 13.40 -15.24 14.10
C PRO A 65 11.96 -15.17 13.60
N GLU A 66 10.99 -15.61 14.42
CA GLU A 66 9.55 -15.42 14.18
C GLU A 66 9.17 -13.93 14.32
N TYR A 67 9.33 -13.17 13.24
CA TYR A 67 8.84 -11.79 13.07
C TYR A 67 8.54 -11.63 11.57
N CYS A 68 7.38 -11.17 11.07
CA CYS A 68 6.36 -10.27 11.56
C CYS A 68 4.99 -10.79 11.08
N LEU A 69 4.23 -11.43 11.97
CA LEU A 69 2.79 -11.81 11.90
C LEU A 69 2.47 -12.56 13.22
N ARG A 70 2.79 -11.95 14.36
CA ARG A 70 2.69 -12.54 15.72
C ARG A 70 1.27 -13.02 16.11
N SER A 71 0.27 -12.84 15.25
CA SER A 71 -1.14 -13.23 15.42
C SER A 71 -1.57 -14.49 14.66
N LEU A 72 -0.71 -15.12 13.84
CA LEU A 72 -1.14 -16.25 12.99
C LEU A 72 -1.42 -17.58 13.72
N LEU A 73 -1.33 -17.63 15.06
CA LEU A 73 -1.69 -18.81 15.86
C LEU A 73 -2.38 -18.42 17.18
N PRO A 74 -3.69 -18.67 17.36
CA PRO A 74 -4.22 -18.94 18.68
C PRO A 74 -3.85 -20.39 19.07
N LEU A 75 -3.03 -20.56 20.12
CA LEU A 75 -2.97 -21.85 20.82
C LEU A 75 -4.36 -22.15 21.42
N PRO A 76 -4.89 -23.39 21.33
CA PRO A 76 -6.10 -23.75 22.04
C PRO A 76 -5.85 -23.71 23.56
N LYS A 77 -6.65 -22.90 24.26
CA LYS A 77 -6.80 -23.00 25.72
C LYS A 77 -7.62 -24.25 26.05
N SER A 78 -7.00 -25.24 26.68
CA SER A 78 -7.56 -25.90 27.87
C SER A 78 -6.56 -26.87 28.49
N ARG A 79 -6.16 -26.62 29.73
CA ARG A 79 -6.57 -27.46 30.87
C ARG A 79 -6.33 -26.70 32.17
N ASP A 80 -7.44 -26.33 32.80
CA ASP A 80 -7.54 -25.92 34.20
C ASP A 80 -6.84 -26.95 35.11
N ALA A 81 -5.94 -26.49 35.95
CA ALA A 81 -6.14 -26.21 37.38
C ALA A 81 -5.90 -27.43 38.28
N LEU A 82 -4.91 -27.31 39.15
CA LEU A 82 -5.09 -27.55 40.59
C LEU A 82 -4.04 -26.76 41.37
N LEU A 83 -4.56 -26.02 42.35
CA LEU A 83 -3.87 -25.16 43.31
C LEU A 83 -2.91 -25.95 44.21
N VAL A 84 -1.85 -25.31 44.69
CA VAL A 84 -1.73 -24.79 46.08
C VAL A 84 -0.29 -24.31 46.33
N SER A 85 -0.21 -23.14 46.94
CA SER A 85 0.96 -22.47 47.52
C SER A 85 1.70 -23.29 48.57
N ASN A 86 3.05 -23.20 48.62
CA ASN A 86 3.74 -22.66 49.80
C ASN A 86 5.26 -22.52 49.59
N VAL A 87 5.76 -21.47 50.24
CA VAL A 87 7.15 -21.05 50.44
C VAL A 87 7.87 -22.04 51.38
N THR A 88 9.13 -22.40 51.09
CA THR A 88 10.34 -22.27 51.96
C THR A 88 11.52 -23.17 51.53
N SER A 89 12.67 -22.53 51.33
CA SER A 89 14.06 -22.90 51.71
C SER A 89 14.64 -24.32 51.57
N SER A 90 15.80 -24.34 50.88
CA SER A 90 17.09 -24.94 51.25
C SER A 90 17.38 -26.45 51.12
N SER A 91 18.58 -26.67 50.57
CA SER A 91 19.56 -27.76 50.79
C SER A 91 19.37 -29.13 50.13
N SER A 92 20.34 -29.45 49.26
CA SER A 92 20.90 -30.78 48.92
C SER A 92 21.52 -31.48 50.16
N PRO A 93 22.06 -32.74 50.14
CA PRO A 93 22.40 -33.62 48.99
C PRO A 93 22.20 -35.17 49.18
N SER A 94 22.55 -35.93 48.12
CA SER A 94 23.00 -37.35 48.10
C SER A 94 21.92 -38.44 48.36
N ALA A 95 22.01 -39.71 47.95
CA ALA A 95 22.76 -40.50 46.97
C ALA A 95 22.21 -41.95 47.03
N ARG A 96 22.32 -42.70 45.91
CA ARG A 96 22.44 -44.18 45.79
C ARG A 96 21.24 -45.12 45.99
N LYS A 97 21.07 -45.94 44.94
CA LYS A 97 20.94 -47.42 44.84
C LYS A 97 19.70 -48.13 45.44
N GLY A 98 19.13 -49.03 44.63
CA GLY A 98 18.40 -50.20 45.14
C GLY A 98 17.45 -50.80 44.11
N GLU A 99 17.92 -51.85 43.43
CA GLU A 99 17.12 -52.79 42.64
C GLU A 99 16.05 -53.47 43.51
N ASN A 100 14.92 -53.86 42.90
CA ASN A 100 14.35 -55.19 43.09
C ASN A 100 13.24 -55.49 42.07
N GLU A 101 13.45 -56.58 41.34
CA GLU A 101 12.46 -57.33 40.58
C GLU A 101 11.37 -57.89 41.49
N LEU A 102 10.15 -58.08 40.97
CA LEU A 102 9.49 -59.39 41.02
C LEU A 102 8.31 -59.49 40.03
N ALA A 103 8.33 -60.60 39.29
CA ALA A 103 7.33 -61.18 38.39
C ALA A 103 5.92 -61.27 39.04
N SER A 104 4.78 -61.49 38.39
CA SER A 104 4.37 -62.10 37.12
C SER A 104 2.84 -61.94 37.02
N PHE A 105 2.26 -62.06 35.83
CA PHE A 105 1.08 -62.90 35.49
C PHE A 105 0.37 -62.33 34.24
N HIS A 106 0.54 -63.03 33.11
CA HIS A 106 -0.37 -62.99 31.97
C HIS A 106 -1.38 -64.13 32.09
N PRO A 107 -2.56 -63.98 31.46
CA PRO A 107 -2.93 -64.94 30.42
C PRO A 107 -3.46 -64.28 29.12
N PRO A 108 -3.48 -65.00 27.99
CA PRO A 108 -3.58 -64.42 26.66
C PRO A 108 -4.96 -64.59 25.98
N SER A 109 -5.10 -63.82 24.90
CA SER A 109 -5.93 -64.04 23.69
C SER A 109 -7.44 -63.73 23.74
N SER A 110 -7.82 -62.68 23.02
CA SER A 110 -8.74 -62.81 21.89
C SER A 110 -8.58 -61.62 20.92
N LEU A 111 -8.35 -61.95 19.66
CA LEU A 111 -8.31 -61.04 18.53
C LEU A 111 -9.71 -60.47 18.26
N VAL A 112 -9.85 -59.15 18.26
CA VAL A 112 -10.81 -58.45 17.40
C VAL A 112 -10.16 -57.16 16.88
N SER A 113 -10.06 -57.08 15.57
CA SER A 113 -9.53 -55.96 14.79
C SER A 113 -10.33 -54.68 15.02
N SER A 114 -9.64 -53.59 15.35
CA SER A 114 -10.12 -52.22 15.11
C SER A 114 -8.98 -51.45 14.44
N GLY A 115 -9.25 -51.00 13.21
CA GLY A 115 -8.26 -50.44 12.30
C GLY A 115 -7.49 -49.26 12.89
N ASP A 116 -6.17 -49.32 12.68
CA ASP A 116 -5.26 -48.20 12.85
C ASP A 116 -5.70 -47.03 11.95
N SER A 117 -6.02 -45.89 12.56
CA SER A 117 -5.97 -44.60 11.88
C SER A 117 -4.54 -44.05 12.00
N PRO A 118 -3.80 -43.82 10.91
CA PRO A 118 -2.50 -43.18 10.99
C PRO A 118 -2.72 -41.67 10.95
N PHE A 119 -2.96 -41.05 12.10
CA PHE A 119 -2.65 -39.63 12.26
C PHE A 119 -1.32 -39.53 13.00
N GLN A 120 -0.25 -39.86 12.27
CA GLN A 120 1.08 -39.35 12.59
C GLN A 120 1.13 -37.89 12.15
N ASP A 121 1.65 -37.06 13.03
CA ASP A 121 1.82 -35.62 12.89
C ASP A 121 2.73 -35.28 11.70
N THR A 122 2.16 -34.75 10.61
CA THR A 122 2.84 -34.46 9.34
C THR A 122 2.70 -32.99 8.92
N SER A 123 3.39 -32.06 9.56
CA SER A 123 3.76 -30.84 8.84
C SER A 123 5.21 -30.46 9.08
N ALA A 124 6.07 -30.74 8.08
CA ALA A 124 7.43 -30.25 7.98
C ALA A 124 7.54 -28.71 7.81
N PHE A 125 6.43 -27.98 8.03
CA PHE A 125 6.31 -26.54 7.77
C PHE A 125 5.74 -25.81 8.97
N SER A 126 6.11 -24.55 9.14
CA SER A 126 5.50 -23.67 10.13
C SER A 126 4.00 -23.46 9.83
N PRO A 127 3.17 -23.16 10.83
CA PRO A 127 1.75 -22.87 10.61
C PRO A 127 1.50 -21.71 9.64
N MET A 128 2.39 -20.70 9.63
CA MET A 128 2.38 -19.63 8.64
C MET A 128 2.58 -20.16 7.23
N ALA A 129 3.59 -21.01 7.01
CA ALA A 129 3.86 -21.62 5.72
C ALA A 129 2.69 -22.49 5.25
N CYS A 130 2.10 -23.30 6.14
CA CYS A 130 0.88 -24.06 5.85
C CYS A 130 -0.28 -23.15 5.41
N PHE A 131 -0.52 -22.06 6.14
CA PHE A 131 -1.57 -21.10 5.82
C PHE A 131 -1.39 -20.49 4.42
N PHE A 132 -0.23 -19.92 4.12
CA PHE A 132 -0.02 -19.27 2.82
C PHE A 132 -0.01 -20.25 1.65
N ARG A 133 0.50 -21.48 1.86
CA ARG A 133 0.40 -22.54 0.84
C ARG A 133 -1.06 -22.86 0.55
N GLN A 134 -1.90 -23.00 1.58
CA GLN A 134 -3.34 -23.21 1.40
C GLN A 134 -4.00 -22.02 0.68
N GLN A 135 -3.68 -20.78 1.07
CA GLN A 135 -4.26 -19.62 0.38
C GLN A 135 -3.86 -19.56 -1.09
N ALA A 136 -2.61 -19.90 -1.43
CA ALA A 136 -2.12 -19.87 -2.80
C ALA A 136 -2.56 -21.05 -3.68
N THR A 137 -3.22 -22.08 -3.12
CA THR A 137 -3.94 -23.10 -3.91
C THR A 137 -5.36 -22.66 -4.24
N ILE A 138 -5.96 -21.81 -3.41
CA ILE A 138 -7.33 -21.31 -3.57
C ILE A 138 -7.32 -20.03 -4.43
N HIS A 139 -6.33 -19.16 -4.22
CA HIS A 139 -6.25 -17.83 -4.81
C HIS A 139 -5.05 -17.72 -5.76
N PRO A 140 -5.25 -17.21 -7.00
CA PRO A 140 -4.16 -17.01 -7.93
C PRO A 140 -3.23 -15.89 -7.46
N THR A 141 -1.92 -16.13 -7.57
CA THR A 141 -0.89 -15.12 -7.33
C THR A 141 -0.69 -14.20 -8.55
N PRO A 142 -0.23 -12.96 -8.35
CA PRO A 142 0.01 -12.33 -7.05
C PRO A 142 -1.29 -11.82 -6.39
N PHE A 143 -1.31 -11.68 -5.07
CA PHE A 143 -2.42 -11.05 -4.34
C PHE A 143 -1.97 -10.38 -3.03
N TYR A 144 -2.72 -9.36 -2.60
CA TYR A 144 -2.58 -8.76 -1.28
C TYR A 144 -3.42 -9.52 -0.26
N LEU A 145 -2.87 -9.75 0.94
CA LEU A 145 -3.62 -10.23 2.10
C LEU A 145 -3.43 -9.25 3.26
N TYR A 146 -4.55 -8.81 3.84
CA TYR A 146 -4.59 -7.94 5.02
C TYR A 146 -5.04 -8.73 6.26
N ASP A 147 -4.45 -8.47 7.43
CA ASP A 147 -4.86 -9.04 8.72
C ASP A 147 -5.74 -8.05 9.50
N GLU A 148 -7.04 -8.35 9.64
CA GLU A 148 -7.98 -7.51 10.38
C GLU A 148 -7.57 -7.35 11.85
N ALA A 149 -7.03 -8.40 12.48
CA ALA A 149 -6.63 -8.33 13.88
C ALA A 149 -5.52 -7.28 14.07
N ARG A 150 -4.54 -7.27 13.17
CA ARG A 150 -3.43 -6.31 13.21
C ARG A 150 -3.89 -4.87 12.94
N LEU A 151 -4.79 -4.67 11.97
CA LEU A 151 -5.39 -3.36 11.70
C LEU A 151 -6.04 -2.77 12.96
N ARG A 152 -6.88 -3.56 13.64
CA ARG A 152 -7.57 -3.13 14.86
C ARG A 152 -6.59 -2.90 16.02
N GLU A 153 -5.59 -3.77 16.18
CA GLU A 153 -4.54 -3.60 17.20
C GLU A 153 -3.78 -2.29 17.01
N ASN A 154 -3.36 -1.96 15.78
CA ASN A 154 -2.65 -0.72 15.48
C ASN A 154 -3.50 0.52 15.79
N CYS A 155 -4.79 0.50 15.46
CA CYS A 155 -5.73 1.56 15.82
C CYS A 155 -5.77 1.77 17.33
N ARG A 156 -6.07 0.69 18.08
CA ARG A 156 -6.22 0.73 19.54
C ARG A 156 -4.94 1.18 20.22
N ARG A 157 -3.78 0.70 19.76
CA ARG A 157 -2.47 1.08 20.31
C ARG A 157 -2.21 2.58 20.16
N LEU A 158 -2.51 3.16 19.00
CA LEU A 158 -2.36 4.60 18.77
C LEU A 158 -3.34 5.41 19.61
N LEU A 159 -4.63 5.06 19.60
CA LEU A 159 -5.66 5.76 20.37
C LEU A 159 -5.38 5.69 21.88
N ALA A 160 -4.97 4.52 22.39
CA ALA A 160 -4.64 4.33 23.80
C ALA A 160 -3.45 5.20 24.23
N ALA A 161 -2.42 5.32 23.38
CA ALA A 161 -1.25 6.16 23.66
C ALA A 161 -1.67 7.62 23.91
N PHE A 162 -2.64 8.15 23.14
CA PHE A 162 -3.09 9.55 23.22
C PHE A 162 -4.40 9.74 24.01
N SER A 163 -4.85 8.74 24.78
CA SER A 163 -6.09 8.78 25.55
C SER A 163 -6.18 9.94 26.55
N TRP A 164 -5.05 10.53 26.95
CA TRP A 164 -5.03 11.70 27.83
C TRP A 164 -5.54 12.98 27.16
N ALA A 165 -5.57 13.06 25.83
CA ALA A 165 -6.06 14.22 25.10
C ALA A 165 -7.61 14.28 25.03
N SER A 166 -8.28 13.35 25.71
CA SER A 166 -9.73 13.30 25.88
C SER A 166 -10.26 14.15 27.03
N GLU A 167 -9.39 14.46 27.99
CA GLU A 167 -9.78 15.14 29.22
C GLU A 167 -9.72 16.66 29.04
N PRO A 168 -10.80 17.41 29.29
CA PRO A 168 -10.68 18.85 29.47
C PRO A 168 -9.74 19.09 30.66
N PHE A 169 -8.56 19.66 30.40
CA PHE A 169 -7.65 20.05 31.46
C PHE A 169 -8.32 21.15 32.29
N SER A 170 -8.86 20.75 33.44
CA SER A 170 -9.24 21.69 34.49
C SER A 170 -7.97 22.37 34.94
N ALA A 171 -7.80 23.66 34.61
CA ALA A 171 -6.74 24.46 35.20
C ALA A 171 -6.86 24.38 36.73
N PRO A 172 -5.75 24.35 37.50
CA PRO A 172 -5.85 24.52 38.93
C PRO A 172 -6.46 25.89 39.19
N THR A 173 -7.72 25.92 39.62
CA THR A 173 -8.41 27.13 40.05
C THR A 173 -7.64 27.73 41.23
N GLN A 174 -6.92 28.82 40.99
CA GLN A 174 -6.56 29.76 42.05
C GLN A 174 -7.83 30.47 42.52
N SER A 175 -8.65 29.79 43.33
CA SER A 175 -9.65 30.42 44.19
C SER A 175 -10.09 29.46 45.29
N ALA A 176 -9.16 29.09 46.17
CA ALA A 176 -9.53 28.70 47.53
C ALA A 176 -9.85 29.99 48.29
N ARG A 177 -11.09 30.47 48.14
CA ARG A 177 -11.83 31.43 48.99
C ARG A 177 -13.10 31.81 48.24
N ASP A 178 -14.11 30.95 48.31
CA ASP A 178 -15.38 31.37 48.92
C ASP A 178 -16.29 30.17 49.11
N SER A 179 -16.79 30.09 50.33
CA SER A 179 -17.68 29.06 50.83
C SER A 179 -19.12 29.29 50.39
N SER A 180 -19.83 28.17 50.24
CA SER A 180 -21.19 27.92 50.75
C SER A 180 -22.34 27.77 49.73
N THR A 181 -23.06 26.66 49.94
CA THR A 181 -24.46 26.35 49.57
C THR A 181 -24.78 25.95 48.12
N ARG A 182 -24.89 24.63 47.89
CA ARG A 182 -25.97 24.04 47.07
C ARG A 182 -26.24 22.59 47.50
N SER A 183 -27.51 22.25 47.66
CA SER A 183 -28.00 20.98 48.22
C SER A 183 -28.00 19.84 47.19
N PRO A 184 -27.76 18.58 47.61
CA PRO A 184 -27.75 17.42 46.73
C PRO A 184 -29.16 16.87 46.52
N ARG A 185 -29.90 17.35 45.50
CA ARG A 185 -31.19 16.72 45.14
C ARG A 185 -31.68 16.88 43.69
N GLU A 186 -30.80 17.19 42.74
CA GLU A 186 -31.15 17.27 41.31
C GLU A 186 -30.11 16.55 40.42
N SER A 187 -29.90 15.25 40.66
CA SER A 187 -28.89 14.49 39.89
C SER A 187 -29.30 13.05 39.55
N LEU A 188 -30.60 12.76 39.42
CA LEU A 188 -31.06 11.38 39.13
C LEU A 188 -32.11 11.22 38.03
N GLU A 189 -32.49 12.27 37.29
CA GLU A 189 -33.42 12.14 36.15
C GLU A 189 -32.86 12.77 34.87
N SER A 190 -31.93 12.07 34.20
CA SER A 190 -31.68 12.28 32.76
C SER A 190 -31.18 11.03 31.99
N CYS A 191 -31.06 9.88 32.64
CA CYS A 191 -30.60 8.65 31.99
C CYS A 191 -31.78 7.86 31.41
N ARG A 192 -32.33 8.27 30.25
CA ARG A 192 -33.10 7.41 29.32
C ARG A 192 -33.43 8.19 28.03
N GLY A 193 -32.44 8.26 27.14
CA GLY A 193 -32.60 8.71 25.75
C GLY A 193 -31.72 7.84 24.83
N SER A 194 -32.29 7.37 23.73
CA SER A 194 -31.66 6.53 22.70
C SER A 194 -30.36 7.15 22.14
N PRO A 195 -29.29 6.38 21.85
CA PRO A 195 -28.04 6.95 21.34
C PRO A 195 -28.14 7.18 19.82
N SER A 196 -28.74 8.30 19.41
CA SER A 196 -28.78 8.73 18.00
C SER A 196 -27.96 9.99 17.72
N SER A 197 -26.97 10.29 18.55
CA SER A 197 -25.93 11.28 18.26
C SER A 197 -24.65 10.90 19.00
N LEU A 198 -23.74 10.19 18.32
CA LEU A 198 -22.33 10.21 18.71
C LEU A 198 -21.83 11.63 18.47
N SER A 199 -22.02 12.51 19.46
CA SER A 199 -21.21 13.70 19.58
C SER A 199 -19.75 13.27 19.60
N VAL A 200 -18.90 13.93 18.82
CA VAL A 200 -17.44 13.77 18.87
C VAL A 200 -16.99 14.31 20.23
N ALA A 201 -17.14 13.48 21.26
CA ALA A 201 -16.72 13.77 22.62
C ALA A 201 -15.20 14.00 22.64
N GLY A 202 -14.75 14.95 23.46
CA GLY A 202 -13.34 15.35 23.57
C GLY A 202 -12.42 14.13 23.65
N GLY A 203 -11.43 14.05 22.76
CA GLY A 203 -10.63 12.86 22.50
C GLY A 203 -9.60 13.09 21.41
N PHE A 204 -8.47 12.40 21.50
CA PHE A 204 -7.58 12.27 20.34
C PHE A 204 -8.28 11.47 19.24
N THR A 205 -8.17 11.93 18.00
CA THR A 205 -8.67 11.19 16.84
C THR A 205 -7.56 11.06 15.80
N ASN A 206 -7.35 9.85 15.28
CA ASN A 206 -6.57 9.66 14.07
C ASN A 206 -7.52 9.63 12.87
N TYR A 207 -7.35 10.55 11.94
CA TYR A 207 -8.00 10.54 10.63
C TYR A 207 -7.15 9.66 9.72
N PHE A 208 -7.63 8.47 9.38
CA PHE A 208 -6.86 7.58 8.53
C PHE A 208 -6.62 8.23 7.16
N ALA A 209 -5.34 8.40 6.79
CA ALA A 209 -4.96 8.94 5.49
C ALA A 209 -5.33 7.92 4.40
N VAL A 210 -6.46 8.14 3.73
CA VAL A 210 -7.11 7.18 2.81
C VAL A 210 -6.16 6.76 1.68
N LYS A 211 -5.30 7.67 1.22
CA LYS A 211 -4.22 7.43 0.25
C LYS A 211 -3.29 6.25 0.58
N ALA A 212 -3.19 5.86 1.85
CA ALA A 212 -2.40 4.70 2.24
C ALA A 212 -3.03 3.41 1.73
N THR A 213 -4.35 3.25 1.90
CA THR A 213 -5.09 2.02 1.57
C THR A 213 -6.58 2.34 1.33
N PRO A 214 -6.96 2.81 0.12
CA PRO A 214 -8.32 3.24 -0.20
C PRO A 214 -9.24 2.04 -0.52
N THR A 215 -9.33 1.10 0.43
CA THR A 215 -10.07 -0.15 0.30
C THR A 215 -11.30 -0.11 1.22
N PRO A 216 -12.54 -0.12 0.69
CA PRO A 216 -13.77 0.11 1.47
C PRO A 216 -13.89 -0.74 2.74
N ALA A 217 -13.64 -2.06 2.64
CA ALA A 217 -13.73 -2.97 3.78
C ALA A 217 -12.75 -2.60 4.91
N ILE A 218 -11.56 -2.07 4.57
CA ILE A 218 -10.59 -1.58 5.55
C ILE A 218 -11.11 -0.27 6.16
N LEU A 219 -11.61 0.67 5.36
CA LEU A 219 -12.16 1.93 5.86
C LEU A 219 -13.33 1.69 6.84
N GLU A 220 -14.19 0.71 6.58
CA GLU A 220 -15.26 0.30 7.51
C GLU A 220 -14.71 -0.17 8.87
N ILE A 221 -13.71 -1.06 8.86
CA ILE A 221 -13.04 -1.53 10.09
C ILE A 221 -12.43 -0.36 10.87
N LEU A 222 -11.75 0.56 10.18
CA LEU A 222 -11.15 1.72 10.82
C LEU A 222 -12.20 2.67 11.41
N ARG A 223 -13.35 2.83 10.74
CA ARG A 223 -14.50 3.60 11.25
C ARG A 223 -15.06 2.99 12.53
N GLU A 224 -15.19 1.66 12.58
CA GLU A 224 -15.63 0.90 13.76
C GLU A 224 -14.67 1.04 14.94
N GLU A 225 -13.36 1.09 14.67
CA GLU A 225 -12.33 1.38 15.69
C GLU A 225 -12.26 2.87 16.10
N GLY A 226 -13.15 3.72 15.56
CA GLY A 226 -13.30 5.11 15.97
C GLY A 226 -12.40 6.11 15.25
N LEU A 227 -11.73 5.72 14.15
CA LEU A 227 -10.90 6.64 13.36
C LEU A 227 -11.76 7.60 12.51
N GLY A 228 -11.21 8.74 12.11
CA GLY A 228 -11.74 9.56 11.02
C GLY A 228 -11.17 9.16 9.66
N ALA A 229 -11.50 9.91 8.61
CA ALA A 229 -10.92 9.75 7.27
C ALA A 229 -10.27 11.07 6.83
N ASP A 230 -9.01 11.03 6.39
CA ASP A 230 -8.36 12.14 5.69
C ASP A 230 -8.32 11.83 4.19
N CYS A 231 -9.06 12.63 3.43
CA CYS A 231 -9.29 12.48 1.99
C CYS A 231 -8.59 13.61 1.22
N SER A 232 -8.14 13.31 0.02
CA SER A 232 -7.38 14.23 -0.84
C SER A 232 -7.95 14.38 -2.26
N SER A 233 -9.00 13.62 -2.59
CA SER A 233 -9.68 13.69 -3.89
C SER A 233 -11.17 13.34 -3.78
N LEU A 234 -11.94 13.68 -4.83
CA LEU A 234 -13.34 13.27 -4.98
C LEU A 234 -13.55 11.77 -4.79
N ALA A 235 -12.68 10.93 -5.36
CA ALA A 235 -12.80 9.47 -5.22
C ALA A 235 -12.66 9.02 -3.76
N GLU A 236 -11.73 9.61 -3.01
CA GLU A 236 -11.55 9.32 -1.59
C GLU A 236 -12.73 9.83 -0.75
N LEU A 237 -13.31 10.99 -1.08
CA LEU A 237 -14.52 11.50 -0.43
C LEU A 237 -15.72 10.57 -0.64
N LEU A 238 -15.91 10.06 -1.87
CA LEU A 238 -16.96 9.10 -2.19
C LEU A 238 -16.74 7.75 -1.48
N LEU A 239 -15.50 7.30 -1.38
CA LEU A 239 -15.14 6.10 -0.61
C LEU A 239 -15.43 6.28 0.89
N ALA A 240 -15.07 7.43 1.46
CA ALA A 240 -15.34 7.75 2.85
C ALA A 240 -16.86 7.82 3.13
N GLU A 241 -17.63 8.47 2.26
CA GLU A 241 -19.09 8.49 2.36
C GLU A 241 -19.68 7.07 2.31
N ALA A 242 -19.25 6.25 1.34
CA ALA A 242 -19.72 4.88 1.19
C ALA A 242 -19.38 3.99 2.41
N ALA A 243 -18.22 4.22 3.04
CA ALA A 243 -17.81 3.54 4.26
C ALA A 243 -18.52 4.10 5.53
N GLY A 244 -19.36 5.13 5.40
CA GLY A 244 -20.18 5.69 6.47
C GLY A 244 -19.51 6.81 7.27
N PHE A 245 -18.48 7.47 6.74
CA PHE A 245 -17.93 8.68 7.33
C PHE A 245 -18.76 9.90 6.91
N THR A 246 -19.03 10.80 7.85
CA THR A 246 -19.80 12.03 7.61
C THR A 246 -19.35 13.15 8.55
N GLY A 247 -19.59 14.40 8.16
CA GLY A 247 -19.35 15.58 8.98
C GLY A 247 -17.88 15.76 9.37
N GLU A 248 -17.65 16.23 10.59
CA GLU A 248 -16.30 16.46 11.14
C GLU A 248 -15.46 15.19 11.33
N ARG A 249 -15.97 14.00 11.00
CA ARG A 249 -15.14 12.77 10.92
C ARG A 249 -14.34 12.67 9.62
N ILE A 250 -14.49 13.65 8.72
CA ILE A 250 -13.74 13.73 7.47
C ILE A 250 -12.88 14.99 7.48
N PHE A 251 -11.59 14.83 7.23
CA PHE A 251 -10.70 15.89 6.77
C PHE A 251 -10.61 15.83 5.24
N PHE A 252 -10.61 16.99 4.61
CA PHE A 252 -10.31 17.12 3.19
C PHE A 252 -9.05 17.96 3.00
N THR A 253 -7.95 17.28 2.68
CA THR A 253 -6.61 17.85 2.56
C THR A 253 -6.10 17.68 1.12
N SER A 254 -6.25 18.73 0.31
CA SER A 254 -5.80 18.75 -1.09
C SER A 254 -5.16 20.08 -1.46
N ASN A 255 -4.13 20.03 -2.32
CA ASN A 255 -3.28 21.17 -2.66
C ASN A 255 -3.57 21.79 -4.03
N GLN A 256 -4.20 21.04 -4.94
CA GLN A 256 -4.62 21.50 -6.26
C GLN A 256 -6.02 20.94 -6.48
N THR A 257 -6.99 21.70 -6.02
CA THR A 257 -8.30 21.15 -5.67
C THR A 257 -9.36 21.61 -6.67
N PRO A 258 -9.97 20.69 -7.43
CA PRO A 258 -11.10 21.01 -8.29
C PRO A 258 -12.31 21.51 -7.49
N LEU A 259 -13.20 22.24 -8.16
CA LEU A 259 -14.41 22.75 -7.52
C LEU A 259 -15.32 21.60 -7.05
N GLU A 260 -15.48 20.56 -7.86
CA GLU A 260 -16.31 19.41 -7.54
C GLU A 260 -15.88 18.72 -6.23
N ASP A 261 -14.58 18.66 -5.94
CA ASP A 261 -14.05 18.09 -4.71
C ASP A 261 -14.43 18.95 -3.49
N PHE A 262 -14.30 20.29 -3.61
CA PHE A 262 -14.72 21.20 -2.55
C PHE A 262 -16.23 21.15 -2.30
N LEU A 263 -17.03 21.08 -3.36
CA LEU A 263 -18.48 20.95 -3.25
C LEU A 263 -18.83 19.64 -2.53
N LYS A 264 -18.21 18.52 -2.92
CA LYS A 264 -18.44 17.25 -2.25
C LYS A 264 -18.01 17.28 -0.78
N ALA A 265 -16.85 17.87 -0.47
CA ALA A 265 -16.38 18.01 0.91
C ALA A 265 -17.35 18.84 1.76
N ARG A 266 -17.86 19.95 1.22
CA ARG A 266 -18.88 20.79 1.86
C ARG A 266 -20.18 20.00 2.09
N ASP A 267 -20.66 19.29 1.08
CA ASP A 267 -21.92 18.54 1.15
C ASP A 267 -21.84 17.41 2.18
N LEU A 268 -20.66 16.82 2.37
CA LEU A 268 -20.38 15.85 3.44
C LEU A 268 -20.20 16.48 4.83
N GLY A 269 -20.07 17.81 4.91
CA GLY A 269 -19.74 18.51 6.16
C GLY A 269 -18.30 18.29 6.64
N ALA A 270 -17.39 17.95 5.72
CA ALA A 270 -15.98 17.71 6.03
C ALA A 270 -15.26 18.98 6.50
N ILE A 271 -14.22 18.79 7.33
CA ILE A 271 -13.29 19.86 7.68
C ILE A 271 -12.35 20.08 6.50
N ILE A 272 -12.49 21.21 5.82
CA ILE A 272 -11.65 21.57 4.66
C ILE A 272 -10.32 22.17 5.18
N ASN A 273 -9.21 21.56 4.77
CA ASN A 273 -7.86 22.01 5.08
C ASN A 273 -7.26 22.80 3.91
N LEU A 274 -7.11 24.11 4.10
CA LEU A 274 -6.63 25.02 3.07
C LEU A 274 -5.11 24.93 2.93
N ASP A 275 -4.66 24.54 1.75
CA ASP A 275 -3.24 24.43 1.41
C ASP A 275 -2.60 25.79 1.05
N ASP A 276 -3.33 26.66 0.33
CA ASP A 276 -2.85 27.98 -0.09
C ASP A 276 -3.85 29.11 0.21
N VAL A 277 -3.35 30.35 0.30
CA VAL A 277 -4.18 31.55 0.57
C VAL A 277 -5.25 31.75 -0.50
N SER A 278 -4.96 31.40 -1.76
CA SER A 278 -5.91 31.53 -2.87
C SER A 278 -7.14 30.62 -2.72
N HIS A 279 -7.04 29.50 -1.98
CA HIS A 279 -8.18 28.63 -1.74
C HIS A 279 -9.29 29.33 -0.95
N LEU A 280 -8.94 30.28 -0.08
CA LEU A 280 -9.93 31.04 0.68
C LEU A 280 -10.82 31.88 -0.26
N ASP A 281 -10.20 32.58 -1.19
CA ASP A 281 -10.90 33.42 -2.18
C ASP A 281 -11.72 32.57 -3.15
N PHE A 282 -11.12 31.47 -3.62
CA PHE A 282 -11.80 30.50 -4.47
C PHE A 282 -13.05 29.92 -3.80
N LEU A 283 -12.95 29.49 -2.55
CA LEU A 283 -14.09 28.98 -1.79
C LEU A 283 -15.14 30.05 -1.56
N HIS A 284 -14.73 31.26 -1.16
CA HIS A 284 -15.68 32.35 -0.96
C HIS A 284 -16.48 32.64 -2.24
N GLU A 285 -15.81 32.76 -3.38
CA GLU A 285 -16.46 33.01 -4.67
C GLU A 285 -17.37 31.84 -5.07
N LYS A 286 -16.85 30.61 -5.08
CA LYS A 286 -17.55 29.45 -5.64
C LYS A 286 -18.63 28.88 -4.72
N LEU A 287 -18.60 29.20 -3.43
CA LEU A 287 -19.64 28.81 -2.46
C LEU A 287 -20.67 29.93 -2.22
N GLY A 288 -20.79 30.89 -3.14
CA GLY A 288 -21.85 31.90 -3.10
C GLY A 288 -21.62 32.99 -2.06
N GLY A 289 -20.36 33.33 -1.78
CA GLY A 289 -19.98 34.37 -0.82
C GLY A 289 -20.01 33.92 0.65
N VAL A 290 -20.20 32.63 0.92
CA VAL A 290 -20.27 32.10 2.29
C VAL A 290 -19.17 31.07 2.50
N LEU A 291 -18.29 31.35 3.46
CA LEU A 291 -17.24 30.41 3.87
C LEU A 291 -17.79 29.38 4.89
N PRO A 292 -17.24 28.15 4.92
CA PRO A 292 -17.53 27.20 5.98
C PRO A 292 -17.23 27.79 7.37
N ALA A 293 -18.09 27.51 8.35
CA ALA A 293 -17.90 28.01 9.71
C ALA A 293 -16.64 27.45 10.39
N PHE A 294 -16.15 26.30 9.92
CA PHE A 294 -14.95 25.63 10.41
C PHE A 294 -14.00 25.34 9.24
N LEU A 295 -12.77 25.86 9.34
CA LEU A 295 -11.70 25.61 8.38
C LEU A 295 -10.41 25.21 9.10
N CYS A 296 -9.62 24.37 8.43
CA CYS A 296 -8.24 24.07 8.80
C CYS A 296 -7.27 24.79 7.86
N PHE A 297 -6.08 25.13 8.35
CA PHE A 297 -5.07 25.86 7.59
C PHE A 297 -3.74 25.10 7.68
N ARG A 298 -3.20 24.73 6.53
CA ARG A 298 -1.95 23.98 6.42
C ARG A 298 -0.74 24.90 6.47
N TYR A 299 0.12 24.66 7.44
CA TYR A 299 1.36 25.38 7.65
C TYR A 299 2.55 24.65 7.03
N ASN A 300 3.38 25.41 6.31
CA ASN A 300 4.70 25.00 5.85
C ASN A 300 5.80 25.72 6.68
N PRO A 301 6.41 25.05 7.66
CA PRO A 301 7.48 25.64 8.45
C PRO A 301 8.78 25.72 7.66
N SER A 302 9.43 26.90 7.69
CA SER A 302 10.75 27.14 7.08
C SER A 302 11.83 26.23 7.65
N ALA A 303 12.96 26.09 6.94
CA ALA A 303 14.10 25.30 7.41
C ALA A 303 14.57 25.74 8.80
N ASP A 304 14.67 27.05 9.04
CA ASP A 304 15.08 27.61 10.34
C ASP A 304 14.06 27.34 11.45
N ALA A 305 12.77 27.23 11.13
CA ALA A 305 11.76 26.86 12.10
C ALA A 305 11.85 25.37 12.48
N ARG A 306 12.45 24.54 11.62
CA ARG A 306 12.69 23.11 11.84
C ARG A 306 14.02 22.83 12.55
N GLN A 307 14.47 23.78 13.38
CA GLN A 307 15.75 23.93 14.11
C GLN A 307 16.40 22.66 14.74
N SER A 308 15.72 21.50 14.75
CA SER A 308 16.14 20.26 15.39
C SER A 308 15.99 18.99 14.54
N THR A 309 15.40 19.04 13.34
CA THR A 309 15.21 17.80 12.54
C THR A 309 16.39 17.60 11.60
N VAL A 310 17.34 16.74 11.97
CA VAL A 310 18.12 15.99 10.98
C VAL A 310 17.10 15.15 10.23
N GLN A 311 16.53 15.66 9.15
CA GLN A 311 15.45 14.97 8.44
C GLN A 311 15.98 13.65 7.89
N SER A 312 15.72 12.58 8.64
CA SER A 312 16.00 11.20 8.27
C SER A 312 15.38 10.83 6.90
N ASN A 313 14.37 11.59 6.46
CA ASN A 313 13.59 11.37 5.24
C ASN A 313 13.59 12.55 4.25
N SER A 314 14.63 13.40 4.24
CA SER A 314 14.76 14.53 3.31
C SER A 314 14.63 14.15 1.82
N ARG A 315 14.99 12.92 1.44
CA ARG A 315 14.78 12.38 0.08
C ARG A 315 13.32 12.27 -0.34
N ILE A 316 12.40 12.08 0.61
CA ILE A 316 10.97 11.88 0.35
C ILE A 316 10.19 13.18 0.57
N MET A 317 10.50 13.92 1.63
CA MET A 317 9.78 15.15 1.99
C MET A 317 10.31 16.41 1.28
N GLY A 318 11.55 16.39 0.77
CA GLY A 318 12.19 17.55 0.15
C GLY A 318 12.49 18.67 1.15
N LYS A 319 13.01 19.79 0.64
CA LYS A 319 13.20 21.00 1.45
C LYS A 319 11.87 21.77 1.61
N PRO A 320 11.63 22.44 2.75
CA PRO A 320 10.45 23.29 2.93
C PRO A 320 10.19 24.26 1.78
N GLU A 321 11.26 24.84 1.23
CA GLU A 321 11.23 25.83 0.15
C GLU A 321 10.89 25.21 -1.22
N GLU A 322 11.10 23.90 -1.36
CA GLU A 322 10.80 23.10 -2.56
C GLU A 322 9.43 22.39 -2.43
N SER A 323 8.81 22.44 -1.23
CA SER A 323 7.50 21.85 -0.97
C SER A 323 6.40 22.67 -1.61
N LYS A 324 5.59 22.00 -2.44
CA LYS A 324 4.38 22.59 -3.04
C LYS A 324 3.20 22.76 -2.07
N PHE A 325 3.38 22.45 -0.80
CA PHE A 325 2.30 22.29 0.17
C PHE A 325 2.36 23.34 1.28
N GLY A 326 1.20 23.89 1.61
CA GLY A 326 1.00 24.69 2.81
C GLY A 326 1.52 26.12 2.69
N MET A 327 1.07 26.95 3.63
CA MET A 327 1.37 28.37 3.67
C MET A 327 2.62 28.65 4.50
N THR A 328 3.44 29.60 4.07
CA THR A 328 4.46 30.20 4.95
C THR A 328 3.77 30.90 6.13
N LYS A 329 4.51 31.14 7.22
CA LYS A 329 3.94 31.81 8.41
C LYS A 329 3.30 33.17 8.07
N PRO A 330 3.90 34.08 7.28
CA PRO A 330 3.25 35.34 6.91
C PRO A 330 1.96 35.15 6.09
N GLN A 331 1.94 34.18 5.17
CA GLN A 331 0.75 33.82 4.40
C GLN A 331 -0.35 33.28 5.30
N LEU A 332 -0.01 32.39 6.24
CA LEU A 332 -0.94 31.80 7.20
C LEU A 332 -1.63 32.86 8.06
N PHE A 333 -0.88 33.79 8.67
CA PHE A 333 -1.46 34.86 9.48
C PHE A 333 -2.40 35.75 8.67
N ARG A 334 -2.01 36.11 7.44
CA ARG A 334 -2.88 36.87 6.53
C ARG A 334 -4.16 36.09 6.20
N CYS A 335 -4.05 34.79 5.91
CA CYS A 335 -5.19 33.95 5.57
C CYS A 335 -6.17 33.81 6.75
N LEU A 336 -5.66 33.57 7.95
CA LEU A 336 -6.44 33.48 9.19
C LEU A 336 -7.23 34.77 9.47
N SER A 337 -6.57 35.93 9.37
CA SER A 337 -7.25 37.23 9.55
C SER A 337 -8.37 37.45 8.54
N ARG A 338 -8.13 37.12 7.27
CA ARG A 338 -9.14 37.23 6.20
C ARG A 338 -10.30 36.27 6.42
N ALA A 339 -10.02 35.04 6.80
CA ALA A 339 -11.03 34.03 7.11
C ALA A 339 -11.91 34.46 8.29
N HIS A 340 -11.30 35.01 9.34
CA HIS A 340 -12.03 35.54 10.51
C HIS A 340 -12.98 36.68 10.14
N LEU A 341 -12.49 37.66 9.35
CA LEU A 341 -13.33 38.75 8.82
C LEU A 341 -14.41 38.22 7.86
N GLY A 342 -14.12 37.16 7.12
CA GLY A 342 -15.04 36.46 6.22
C GLY A 342 -16.08 35.57 6.90
N GLY A 343 -16.16 35.59 8.23
CA GLY A 343 -17.21 34.91 9.00
C GLY A 343 -16.87 33.50 9.51
N VAL A 344 -15.64 33.01 9.29
CA VAL A 344 -15.17 31.74 9.86
C VAL A 344 -15.07 31.88 11.39
N ARG A 345 -15.64 30.91 12.12
CA ARG A 345 -15.77 30.96 13.58
C ARG A 345 -14.89 29.96 14.31
N ARG A 346 -14.56 28.85 13.66
CA ARG A 346 -13.78 27.74 14.21
C ARG A 346 -12.55 27.53 13.36
N PHE A 347 -11.41 27.33 14.00
CA PHE A 347 -10.10 27.33 13.34
C PHE A 347 -9.31 26.10 13.77
N ALA A 348 -8.77 25.40 12.77
CA ALA A 348 -7.82 24.32 12.98
C ALA A 348 -6.48 24.63 12.31
N LEU A 349 -5.39 24.09 12.86
CA LEU A 349 -4.06 24.22 12.31
C LEU A 349 -3.52 22.83 11.91
N HIS A 350 -2.85 22.74 10.78
CA HIS A 350 -2.27 21.49 10.28
C HIS A 350 -0.82 21.68 9.87
N ALA A 351 0.01 20.65 10.05
CA ALA A 351 1.27 20.53 9.31
C ALA A 351 1.57 19.06 9.02
N MET A 352 2.15 18.80 7.84
CA MET A 352 2.62 17.48 7.43
C MET A 352 4.10 17.60 7.04
N ILE A 353 4.99 17.25 7.96
CA ILE A 353 6.45 17.44 7.78
C ILE A 353 7.28 16.15 7.91
N LEU A 354 6.62 15.01 8.19
CA LEU A 354 7.27 13.72 8.38
C LEU A 354 6.81 12.71 7.33
N SER A 355 7.64 11.70 7.06
CA SER A 355 7.25 10.52 6.30
C SER A 355 8.08 9.33 6.75
N ASN A 356 7.42 8.28 7.25
CA ASN A 356 8.08 7.10 7.83
C ASN A 356 9.16 7.43 8.87
N SER A 357 8.90 8.42 9.74
CA SER A 357 9.85 8.76 10.80
C SER A 357 9.82 7.71 11.90
N LEU A 358 11.02 7.20 12.23
CA LEU A 358 11.27 6.34 13.38
C LEU A 358 11.91 7.12 14.55
N SER A 359 11.95 8.46 14.48
CA SER A 359 12.52 9.32 15.52
C SER A 359 11.43 9.92 16.41
N VAL A 360 11.55 9.72 17.72
CA VAL A 360 10.68 10.36 18.71
C VAL A 360 10.85 11.89 18.69
N GLU A 361 12.09 12.36 18.54
CA GLU A 361 12.44 13.78 18.52
C GLU A 361 11.75 14.53 17.37
N GLU A 362 11.81 13.99 16.14
CA GLU A 362 11.18 14.61 14.97
C GLU A 362 9.66 14.76 15.15
N VAL A 363 9.01 13.76 15.76
CA VAL A 363 7.56 13.75 16.02
C VAL A 363 7.19 14.77 17.09
N VAL A 364 7.92 14.79 18.22
CA VAL A 364 7.68 15.73 19.32
C VAL A 364 7.90 17.17 18.87
N GLU A 365 8.91 17.41 18.03
CA GLU A 365 9.22 18.73 17.50
C GLU A 365 8.09 19.28 16.62
N THR A 366 7.44 18.43 15.82
CA THR A 366 6.26 18.80 15.02
C THR A 366 5.15 19.36 15.91
N ALA A 367 4.85 18.67 17.01
CA ALA A 367 3.84 19.12 17.97
C ALA A 367 4.24 20.43 18.65
N ARG A 368 5.50 20.55 19.11
CA ARG A 368 6.03 21.76 19.75
C ARG A 368 5.85 22.99 18.85
N LEU A 369 6.20 22.84 17.57
CA LEU A 369 6.11 23.90 16.57
C LEU A 369 4.67 24.35 16.34
N LEU A 370 3.72 23.42 16.21
CA LEU A 370 2.30 23.74 16.05
C LEU A 370 1.70 24.38 17.30
N PHE A 371 2.12 23.95 18.50
CA PHE A 371 1.62 24.51 19.76
C PHE A 371 2.10 25.95 19.96
N ALA A 372 3.38 26.22 19.68
CA ALA A 372 3.92 27.57 19.73
C ALA A 372 3.21 28.50 18.73
N LEU A 373 2.96 28.01 17.51
CA LEU A 373 2.25 28.77 16.49
C LEU A 373 0.80 29.08 16.89
N ALA A 374 0.08 28.12 17.49
CA ALA A 374 -1.28 28.34 17.97
C ALA A 374 -1.33 29.39 19.10
N ALA A 375 -0.37 29.38 20.02
CA ALA A 375 -0.25 30.40 21.06
C ALA A 375 -0.02 31.80 20.46
N GLU A 376 0.88 31.91 19.47
CA GLU A 376 1.16 33.17 18.80
C GLU A 376 -0.05 33.69 17.97
N ILE A 377 -0.80 32.79 17.33
CA ILE A 377 -2.03 33.16 16.61
C ILE A 377 -3.05 33.77 17.59
N LYS A 378 -3.23 33.18 18.78
CA LYS A 378 -4.10 33.74 19.81
C LYS A 378 -3.62 35.11 20.26
N GLU A 379 -2.34 35.25 20.57
CA GLU A 379 -1.75 36.51 21.04
C GLU A 379 -1.92 37.65 20.02
N ARG A 380 -1.64 37.38 18.75
CA ARG A 380 -1.58 38.43 17.71
C ARG A 380 -2.91 38.70 17.02
N LEU A 381 -3.77 37.70 16.86
CA LEU A 381 -5.03 37.80 16.12
C LEU A 381 -6.28 37.65 16.99
N GLY A 382 -6.14 37.27 18.27
CA GLY A 382 -7.27 36.93 19.12
C GLY A 382 -8.03 35.67 18.69
N ILE A 383 -7.48 34.88 17.75
CA ILE A 383 -8.10 33.66 17.23
C ILE A 383 -7.70 32.48 18.09
N VAL A 384 -8.70 31.76 18.62
CA VAL A 384 -8.50 30.51 19.36
C VAL A 384 -8.47 29.35 18.36
N ILE A 385 -7.37 28.59 18.36
CA ILE A 385 -7.26 27.35 17.60
C ILE A 385 -7.99 26.23 18.36
N GLU A 386 -9.10 25.78 17.81
CA GLU A 386 -9.93 24.71 18.38
C GLU A 386 -9.30 23.33 18.21
N MET A 387 -8.56 23.11 17.11
CA MET A 387 -7.98 21.81 16.80
C MET A 387 -6.58 21.97 16.18
N ILE A 388 -5.64 21.13 16.62
CA ILE A 388 -4.33 20.98 16.02
C ILE A 388 -4.21 19.58 15.44
N ASN A 389 -4.06 19.53 14.13
CA ASN A 389 -3.80 18.33 13.37
C ASN A 389 -2.29 18.20 13.15
N LEU A 390 -1.70 17.19 13.79
CA LEU A 390 -0.26 16.91 13.77
C LEU A 390 0.21 16.32 12.43
N GLY A 391 -0.70 16.11 11.48
CA GLY A 391 -0.44 15.38 10.26
C GLY A 391 -0.15 13.90 10.53
N GLY A 392 0.40 13.22 9.54
CA GLY A 392 0.84 11.83 9.62
C GLY A 392 2.35 11.69 9.62
N GLY A 393 2.82 10.54 9.15
CA GLY A 393 4.24 10.29 8.91
C GLY A 393 4.94 9.51 10.01
N LEU A 394 4.23 9.08 11.05
CA LEU A 394 4.75 8.08 11.99
C LEU A 394 5.08 6.79 11.23
N GLY A 395 6.31 6.30 11.43
CA GLY A 395 6.87 5.20 10.67
C GLY A 395 6.60 3.82 11.25
N VAL A 396 6.95 2.83 10.43
CA VAL A 396 7.07 1.42 10.81
C VAL A 396 8.46 0.92 10.43
N PRO A 397 9.03 -0.05 11.15
CA PRO A 397 10.27 -0.69 10.74
C PRO A 397 10.00 -1.50 9.46
N TYR A 398 10.72 -1.20 8.39
CA TYR A 398 10.72 -2.01 7.16
C TYR A 398 11.85 -3.03 7.18
N HIS A 399 12.93 -2.67 7.87
CA HIS A 399 14.08 -3.52 8.09
C HIS A 399 13.93 -4.31 9.39
N PRO A 400 14.28 -5.61 9.45
CA PRO A 400 14.17 -6.42 10.66
C PRO A 400 14.95 -5.86 11.87
N GLU A 401 16.04 -5.14 11.62
CA GLU A 401 16.89 -4.53 12.65
C GLU A 401 16.37 -3.18 13.18
N GLU A 402 15.41 -2.56 12.48
CA GLU A 402 14.84 -1.28 12.90
C GLU A 402 13.94 -1.45 14.13
N LYS A 403 14.04 -0.48 15.06
CA LYS A 403 13.19 -0.49 16.25
C LYS A 403 11.85 0.18 15.94
N PRO A 404 10.73 -0.41 16.40
CA PRO A 404 9.43 0.25 16.34
C PRO A 404 9.44 1.58 17.09
N LEU A 405 8.64 2.53 16.60
CA LEU A 405 8.46 3.85 17.20
C LEU A 405 7.78 3.74 18.58
N ASP A 406 8.35 4.38 19.62
CA ASP A 406 7.78 4.40 20.96
C ASP A 406 6.64 5.43 21.08
N LEU A 407 5.41 4.95 20.89
CA LEU A 407 4.22 5.79 21.01
C LEU A 407 3.96 6.30 22.43
N HIS A 408 4.42 5.58 23.47
CA HIS A 408 4.23 6.02 24.85
C HIS A 408 5.14 7.21 25.16
N GLU A 409 6.41 7.15 24.77
CA GLU A 409 7.34 8.26 24.94
C GLU A 409 6.89 9.49 24.16
N ILE A 410 6.55 9.32 22.87
CA ILE A 410 6.02 10.41 22.03
C ILE A 410 4.82 11.07 22.71
N SER A 411 3.84 10.27 23.11
CA SER A 411 2.62 10.76 23.72
C SER A 411 2.90 11.52 25.02
N ALA A 412 3.76 10.99 25.90
CA ALA A 412 4.13 11.64 27.15
C ALA A 412 4.85 12.98 26.95
N ARG A 413 5.75 13.06 25.95
CA ARG A 413 6.47 14.29 25.61
C ARG A 413 5.54 15.33 24.97
N ILE A 414 4.66 14.92 24.06
CA ILE A 414 3.63 15.80 23.47
C ILE A 414 2.68 16.32 24.55
N LYS A 415 2.26 15.47 25.50
CA LYS A 415 1.44 15.88 26.66
C LYS A 415 2.10 16.97 27.49
N THR A 416 3.41 16.86 27.68
CA THR A 416 4.19 17.86 28.44
C THR A 416 4.19 19.20 27.71
N TRP A 417 4.48 19.21 26.41
CA TRP A 417 4.41 20.43 25.60
C TRP A 417 2.99 21.02 25.52
N TYR A 418 1.97 20.18 25.41
CA TYR A 418 0.58 20.62 25.42
C TYR A 418 0.26 21.41 26.69
N LYS A 419 0.65 20.88 27.86
CA LYS A 419 0.46 21.56 29.15
C LYS A 419 1.25 22.86 29.24
N CYS A 420 2.54 22.81 28.93
CA CYS A 420 3.45 23.94 29.13
C CYS A 420 3.27 25.06 28.09
N THR A 421 2.64 24.79 26.95
CA THR A 421 2.43 25.79 25.90
C THR A 421 0.95 26.15 25.76
N LEU A 422 0.08 25.19 25.45
CA LEU A 422 -1.32 25.50 25.18
C LEU A 422 -2.09 25.78 26.47
N ALA A 423 -2.01 24.89 27.46
CA ALA A 423 -2.82 25.05 28.68
C ALA A 423 -2.47 26.33 29.45
N LEU A 424 -1.17 26.66 29.58
CA LEU A 424 -0.73 27.91 30.23
C LEU A 424 -1.18 29.17 29.48
N GLN A 425 -1.38 29.09 28.17
CA GLN A 425 -1.87 30.19 27.34
C GLN A 425 -3.41 30.22 27.26
N GLY A 426 -4.11 29.46 28.11
CA GLY A 426 -5.57 29.37 28.11
C GLY A 426 -6.14 28.72 26.84
N LEU A 427 -5.41 27.75 26.28
CA LEU A 427 -5.78 26.90 25.13
C LEU A 427 -5.93 25.43 25.55
N ALA A 428 -6.27 25.17 26.82
CA ALA A 428 -6.38 23.82 27.37
C ALA A 428 -7.50 22.95 26.73
N GLY A 429 -8.41 23.56 25.96
CA GLY A 429 -9.47 22.88 25.21
C GLY A 429 -9.14 22.55 23.75
N THR A 430 -7.91 22.82 23.28
CA THR A 430 -7.52 22.54 21.89
C THR A 430 -7.44 21.03 21.64
N ARG A 431 -8.27 20.51 20.72
CA ARG A 431 -8.27 19.09 20.35
C ARG A 431 -6.99 18.73 19.58
N LEU A 432 -6.43 17.56 19.87
CA LEU A 432 -5.30 17.00 19.11
C LEU A 432 -5.77 15.89 18.19
N VAL A 433 -5.36 15.95 16.93
CA VAL A 433 -5.66 14.93 15.93
C VAL A 433 -4.42 14.62 15.09
N ALA A 434 -4.42 13.51 14.36
CA ALA A 434 -3.32 13.11 13.46
C ALA A 434 -3.85 12.38 12.22
N GLU A 435 -2.98 12.16 11.23
CA GLU A 435 -3.31 11.61 9.90
C GLU A 435 -2.49 10.36 9.54
N ASN A 436 -2.31 9.43 10.49
CA ASN A 436 -1.44 8.28 10.26
C ASN A 436 -2.14 7.21 9.44
N GLY A 437 -1.64 6.97 8.22
CA GLY A 437 -2.01 5.84 7.36
C GLY A 437 -1.04 4.66 7.51
N ARG A 438 0.28 4.92 7.33
CA ARG A 438 1.32 3.89 7.33
C ARG A 438 1.40 3.11 8.64
N LEU A 439 1.44 3.81 9.78
CA LEU A 439 1.46 3.20 11.12
C LEU A 439 0.26 2.26 11.37
N ILE A 440 -0.86 2.46 10.67
CA ILE A 440 -2.08 1.69 10.85
C ILE A 440 -2.08 0.43 9.98
N THR A 441 -1.66 0.55 8.72
CA THR A 441 -1.90 -0.47 7.70
C THR A 441 -0.66 -1.20 7.20
N ALA A 442 0.54 -0.62 7.31
CA ALA A 442 1.73 -1.15 6.63
C ALA A 442 2.02 -2.61 7.00
N ASP A 443 2.24 -2.89 8.28
CA ASP A 443 2.57 -4.22 8.82
C ASP A 443 1.37 -5.16 8.93
N ALA A 444 0.17 -4.69 8.55
CA ALA A 444 -1.03 -5.49 8.46
C ALA A 444 -1.24 -6.09 7.06
N GLY A 445 -0.37 -5.79 6.08
CA GLY A 445 -0.52 -6.27 4.71
C GLY A 445 0.73 -6.95 4.16
N VAL A 446 0.52 -8.07 3.45
CA VAL A 446 1.54 -8.82 2.72
C VAL A 446 1.15 -8.98 1.25
N LEU A 447 2.14 -8.91 0.35
CA LEU A 447 1.98 -9.24 -1.06
C LEU A 447 2.55 -10.65 -1.27
N VAL A 448 1.67 -11.58 -1.63
CA VAL A 448 2.01 -12.97 -1.92
C VAL A 448 2.28 -13.08 -3.41
N THR A 449 3.45 -13.60 -3.77
CA THR A 449 3.90 -13.75 -5.17
C THR A 449 4.56 -15.11 -5.35
N ARG A 450 4.53 -15.66 -6.56
CA ARG A 450 5.11 -16.98 -6.87
C ARG A 450 6.35 -16.85 -7.72
N VAL A 451 7.36 -17.68 -7.41
CA VAL A 451 8.56 -17.81 -8.22
C VAL A 451 8.23 -18.58 -9.50
N ILE A 452 8.42 -17.94 -10.66
CA ILE A 452 8.12 -18.52 -11.97
C ILE A 452 9.37 -18.77 -12.80
N HIS A 453 10.45 -18.03 -12.54
CA HIS A 453 11.70 -18.12 -13.29
C HIS A 453 12.93 -17.97 -12.40
N GLN A 454 14.02 -18.60 -12.82
CA GLN A 454 15.35 -18.37 -12.28
C GLN A 454 16.28 -18.01 -13.43
N LYS A 455 17.21 -17.10 -13.20
CA LYS A 455 18.24 -16.75 -14.17
C LYS A 455 19.59 -16.58 -13.49
N ASN A 456 20.61 -17.25 -14.00
CA ASN A 456 21.99 -17.10 -13.56
C ASN A 456 22.81 -16.46 -14.69
N THR A 457 23.27 -15.23 -14.49
CA THR A 457 24.18 -14.55 -15.42
C THR A 457 25.30 -13.87 -14.63
N TYR A 458 25.33 -12.53 -14.60
CA TYR A 458 26.22 -11.77 -13.72
C TYR A 458 25.76 -11.79 -12.25
N LYS A 459 24.48 -12.10 -12.05
CA LYS A 459 23.83 -12.27 -10.74
C LYS A 459 22.86 -13.44 -10.80
N ARG A 460 22.43 -13.89 -9.62
CA ARG A 460 21.31 -14.81 -9.45
C ARG A 460 20.01 -14.02 -9.35
N PHE A 461 19.10 -14.26 -10.28
CA PHE A 461 17.80 -13.59 -10.33
C PHE A 461 16.68 -14.58 -10.04
N ILE A 462 15.79 -14.18 -9.14
CA ILE A 462 14.52 -14.86 -8.85
C ILE A 462 13.41 -14.03 -9.50
N GLY A 463 12.83 -14.55 -10.58
CA GLY A 463 11.72 -13.93 -11.30
C GLY A 463 10.37 -14.40 -10.74
N VAL A 464 9.52 -13.45 -10.35
CA VAL A 464 8.21 -13.71 -9.74
C VAL A 464 7.05 -13.22 -10.62
N ASP A 465 5.82 -13.65 -10.30
CA ASP A 465 4.61 -13.26 -11.04
C ASP A 465 4.04 -11.88 -10.63
N ALA A 466 4.46 -11.32 -9.49
CA ALA A 466 4.36 -9.88 -9.19
C ALA A 466 5.37 -9.04 -9.99
N CYS A 467 5.14 -7.73 -10.03
CA CYS A 467 6.05 -6.74 -10.60
C CYS A 467 5.78 -5.35 -10.01
N MET A 468 6.55 -4.33 -10.40
CA MET A 468 6.44 -2.95 -9.91
C MET A 468 5.02 -2.37 -10.07
N ALA A 469 4.26 -2.81 -11.08
CA ALA A 469 2.86 -2.47 -11.27
C ALA A 469 1.95 -2.89 -10.09
N HIS A 470 2.35 -3.92 -9.35
CA HIS A 470 1.69 -4.41 -8.13
C HIS A 470 2.26 -3.79 -6.86
N LEU A 471 3.54 -3.39 -6.83
CA LEU A 471 4.17 -2.72 -5.70
C LEU A 471 5.27 -1.78 -6.20
N MET A 472 4.93 -0.49 -6.34
CA MET A 472 5.81 0.49 -6.99
C MET A 472 6.96 0.98 -6.10
N ARG A 473 6.84 0.82 -4.78
CA ARG A 473 7.73 1.47 -3.80
C ARG A 473 9.22 1.15 -3.98
N PRO A 474 9.64 -0.11 -4.24
CA PRO A 474 11.06 -0.40 -4.51
C PRO A 474 11.60 0.34 -5.72
N GLY A 475 10.87 0.33 -6.85
CA GLY A 475 11.32 0.98 -8.08
C GLY A 475 11.25 2.51 -8.04
N MET A 476 10.28 3.09 -7.33
CA MET A 476 10.11 4.54 -7.25
C MET A 476 10.95 5.20 -6.15
N TYR A 477 11.09 4.55 -4.99
CA TYR A 477 11.72 5.14 -3.80
C TYR A 477 13.00 4.43 -3.37
N GLY A 478 13.37 3.30 -4.01
CA GLY A 478 14.40 2.41 -3.47
C GLY A 478 13.98 1.80 -2.12
N ALA A 479 12.68 1.71 -1.85
CA ALA A 479 12.18 1.27 -0.54
C ALA A 479 12.50 -0.20 -0.29
N TYR A 480 13.07 -0.48 0.88
CA TYR A 480 13.22 -1.84 1.36
C TYR A 480 11.85 -2.42 1.75
N HIS A 481 11.64 -3.67 1.38
CA HIS A 481 10.63 -4.54 1.97
C HIS A 481 11.31 -5.86 2.35
N HIS A 482 10.99 -6.36 3.53
CA HIS A 482 11.43 -7.69 3.93
C HIS A 482 10.76 -8.74 3.05
N ILE A 483 11.48 -9.82 2.72
CA ILE A 483 10.98 -10.91 1.89
C ILE A 483 11.21 -12.21 2.64
N SER A 484 10.15 -12.94 2.91
CA SER A 484 10.23 -14.32 3.43
C SER A 484 9.92 -15.32 2.33
N VAL A 485 10.60 -16.46 2.38
CA VAL A 485 10.39 -17.58 1.45
C VAL A 485 9.46 -18.59 2.12
N VAL A 486 8.39 -18.97 1.44
CA VAL A 486 7.52 -20.07 1.83
C VAL A 486 7.69 -21.18 0.79
N PRO A 487 8.46 -22.23 1.11
CA PRO A 487 8.70 -23.33 0.20
C PRO A 487 7.39 -24.02 -0.22
N GLU A 488 7.24 -24.34 -1.50
CA GLU A 488 6.09 -25.11 -1.99
C GLU A 488 6.10 -26.55 -1.44
N ARG A 489 7.29 -27.04 -1.08
CA ARG A 489 7.59 -28.41 -0.66
C ARG A 489 8.69 -28.43 0.40
N ASP A 490 8.81 -29.57 1.08
CA ASP A 490 9.90 -29.80 2.00
C ASP A 490 11.15 -30.10 1.18
N TYR A 491 12.17 -29.25 1.27
CA TYR A 491 13.43 -29.45 0.56
C TYR A 491 14.18 -30.67 1.09
N HIS A 492 13.90 -31.11 2.32
CA HIS A 492 14.55 -32.23 2.97
C HIS A 492 13.84 -33.57 2.73
N ASP A 493 12.68 -33.60 2.05
CA ASP A 493 11.99 -34.86 1.75
C ASP A 493 12.67 -35.59 0.57
N PRO A 494 13.40 -36.69 0.80
CA PRO A 494 14.14 -37.39 -0.25
C PRO A 494 13.24 -38.08 -1.27
N ARG A 495 11.93 -38.17 -1.00
CA ARG A 495 10.93 -38.78 -1.90
C ARG A 495 10.49 -37.81 -2.99
N LEU A 496 10.72 -36.51 -2.83
CA LEU A 496 10.31 -35.49 -3.81
C LEU A 496 11.46 -35.25 -4.80
N PRO A 497 11.24 -35.37 -6.12
CA PRO A 497 12.30 -35.15 -7.10
C PRO A 497 12.76 -33.70 -7.04
N SER A 498 14.07 -33.43 -6.91
CA SER A 498 14.61 -32.07 -6.94
C SER A 498 14.11 -31.35 -8.20
N ARG A 499 13.33 -30.27 -8.07
CA ARG A 499 13.00 -29.41 -9.21
C ARG A 499 14.30 -28.82 -9.76
N ARG A 500 14.30 -28.44 -11.05
CA ARG A 500 15.40 -27.67 -11.64
C ARG A 500 15.60 -26.40 -10.80
N ASN A 501 16.63 -26.40 -9.97
CA ASN A 501 17.26 -25.20 -9.50
C ASN A 501 18.51 -25.02 -10.34
N ILE A 502 18.61 -23.91 -11.06
CA ILE A 502 19.74 -23.67 -11.98
C ILE A 502 20.98 -23.13 -11.26
N PHE A 503 20.88 -22.83 -9.96
CA PHE A 503 21.97 -22.28 -9.15
C PHE A 503 22.78 -23.36 -8.44
N PHE A 504 22.22 -24.57 -8.29
CA PHE A 504 22.81 -25.68 -7.54
C PHE A 504 22.87 -26.91 -8.44
N ASP A 505 24.07 -27.45 -8.61
CA ASP A 505 24.30 -28.66 -9.39
C ASP A 505 24.11 -29.90 -8.50
N LYS A 506 23.55 -30.99 -9.04
CA LYS A 506 23.27 -32.19 -8.24
C LYS A 506 24.54 -32.91 -7.76
N ASP A 507 25.67 -32.66 -8.41
CA ASP A 507 26.94 -33.34 -8.16
C ASP A 507 27.85 -32.57 -7.19
N ASP A 508 27.46 -31.36 -6.79
CA ASP A 508 28.22 -30.54 -5.84
C ASP A 508 27.67 -30.78 -4.42
N ASN A 509 28.38 -31.60 -3.62
CA ASN A 509 28.06 -31.91 -2.22
C ASN A 509 28.13 -30.69 -1.26
N THR A 510 28.18 -29.47 -1.80
CA THR A 510 28.09 -28.20 -1.07
C THR A 510 26.67 -27.63 -1.03
N ASP A 511 25.66 -28.39 -1.50
CA ASP A 511 24.23 -28.07 -1.45
C ASP A 511 23.70 -28.10 0.01
N ASP A 512 24.28 -27.27 0.87
CA ASP A 512 23.77 -27.05 2.21
C ASP A 512 22.51 -26.20 2.09
N LEU A 513 21.36 -26.88 2.17
CA LEU A 513 20.01 -26.30 2.22
C LEU A 513 19.87 -25.20 3.30
N ASN A 514 20.81 -25.11 4.25
CA ASN A 514 20.86 -24.08 5.28
C ASN A 514 21.74 -22.87 4.94
N THR A 515 22.36 -22.80 3.75
CA THR A 515 23.17 -21.64 3.36
C THR A 515 22.31 -20.56 2.69
N GLU A 516 22.53 -19.32 3.11
CA GLU A 516 21.89 -18.16 2.48
C GLU A 516 22.68 -17.73 1.24
N HIS A 517 21.98 -17.23 0.23
CA HIS A 517 22.57 -16.76 -1.01
C HIS A 517 22.05 -15.37 -1.39
N PHE A 518 22.89 -14.63 -2.11
CA PHE A 518 22.49 -13.34 -2.66
C PHE A 518 21.67 -13.52 -3.94
N TYR A 519 20.49 -12.91 -3.95
CA TYR A 519 19.57 -12.85 -5.09
C TYR A 519 19.10 -11.43 -5.37
N ASP A 520 18.90 -11.12 -6.65
CA ASP A 520 18.01 -10.05 -7.08
C ASP A 520 16.60 -10.66 -7.25
N VAL A 521 15.59 -10.11 -6.59
CA VAL A 521 14.17 -10.51 -6.76
C VAL A 521 13.51 -9.53 -7.73
N VAL A 522 13.02 -10.04 -8.86
CA VAL A 522 12.61 -9.23 -10.01
C VAL A 522 11.22 -9.59 -10.52
N GLY A 523 10.53 -8.61 -11.08
CA GLY A 523 9.25 -8.80 -11.76
C GLY A 523 9.39 -9.07 -13.26
N GLY A 524 8.25 -9.02 -13.96
CA GLY A 524 8.13 -9.30 -15.41
C GLY A 524 7.81 -8.10 -16.30
N LEU A 525 8.08 -6.86 -15.88
CA LEU A 525 7.96 -5.65 -16.71
C LEU A 525 9.21 -5.48 -17.59
N CYS A 526 9.04 -4.77 -18.70
CA CYS A 526 10.15 -4.44 -19.60
C CYS A 526 10.89 -3.18 -19.13
N GLU A 527 11.22 -3.11 -17.84
CA GLU A 527 11.89 -1.97 -17.21
C GLU A 527 12.93 -2.46 -16.21
N ASN A 528 14.12 -1.86 -16.22
CA ASN A 528 15.23 -2.37 -15.41
C ASN A 528 15.05 -2.10 -13.91
N ASN A 529 14.20 -1.14 -13.54
CA ASN A 529 13.86 -0.85 -12.15
C ASN A 529 12.79 -1.80 -11.57
N ASP A 530 12.29 -2.77 -12.35
CA ASP A 530 11.33 -3.79 -11.89
C ASP A 530 12.00 -4.85 -11.00
N LYS A 531 12.48 -4.38 -9.84
CA LYS A 531 13.19 -5.16 -8.83
C LYS A 531 12.57 -4.88 -7.48
N PHE A 532 12.13 -5.94 -6.81
CA PHE A 532 11.66 -5.87 -5.43
C PHE A 532 12.81 -5.87 -4.42
N ALA A 533 13.92 -6.53 -4.76
CA ALA A 533 15.12 -6.55 -3.95
C ALA A 533 16.37 -6.70 -4.83
N VAL A 534 17.46 -6.06 -4.39
CA VAL A 534 18.78 -6.13 -5.02
C VAL A 534 19.75 -6.67 -3.99
N ASP A 535 20.59 -7.63 -4.38
CA ASP A 535 21.59 -8.26 -3.52
C ASP A 535 21.02 -8.67 -2.15
N ARG A 536 19.84 -9.31 -2.17
CA ARG A 536 19.17 -9.78 -0.95
C ARG A 536 19.70 -11.14 -0.56
N LEU A 537 20.17 -11.27 0.67
CA LEU A 537 20.46 -12.54 1.29
C LEU A 537 19.14 -13.26 1.60
N LEU A 538 18.90 -14.41 0.97
CA LEU A 538 17.72 -15.26 1.18
C LEU A 538 18.16 -16.73 1.30
N PRO A 539 17.37 -17.58 1.98
CA PRO A 539 17.57 -19.02 1.90
C PRO A 539 17.33 -19.51 0.47
N ARG A 540 17.58 -20.80 0.22
CA ARG A 540 17.30 -21.44 -1.06
C ARG A 540 15.87 -21.14 -1.55
N VAL A 541 15.79 -20.70 -2.80
CA VAL A 541 14.54 -20.44 -3.52
C VAL A 541 14.49 -21.29 -4.80
N ASP A 542 13.47 -22.14 -4.93
CA ASP A 542 13.13 -22.96 -6.09
C ASP A 542 11.96 -22.35 -6.90
N ILE A 543 11.81 -22.75 -8.16
CA ILE A 543 10.62 -22.41 -8.95
C ILE A 543 9.39 -23.06 -8.33
N GLY A 544 8.34 -22.25 -8.13
CA GLY A 544 7.06 -22.63 -7.53
C GLY A 544 6.86 -22.19 -6.09
N ASP A 545 7.94 -21.85 -5.38
CA ASP A 545 7.85 -21.29 -4.04
C ASP A 545 7.10 -19.97 -4.03
N LEU A 546 6.59 -19.63 -2.85
CA LEU A 546 5.97 -18.34 -2.60
C LEU A 546 6.98 -17.41 -1.95
N LEU A 547 7.01 -16.16 -2.40
CA LEU A 547 7.65 -15.08 -1.66
C LEU A 547 6.57 -14.20 -1.03
N LEU A 548 6.77 -13.89 0.25
CA LEU A 548 5.96 -12.97 1.02
C LEU A 548 6.70 -11.64 1.10
N ILE A 549 6.19 -10.61 0.42
CA ILE A 549 6.74 -9.25 0.51
C ILE A 549 5.96 -8.51 1.61
N HIS A 550 6.64 -8.24 2.73
CA HIS A 550 6.04 -7.71 3.96
C HIS A 550 5.83 -6.20 3.93
N ASP A 551 5.04 -5.69 4.87
CA ASP A 551 4.85 -4.27 5.15
C ASP A 551 4.26 -3.44 3.97
N VAL A 552 3.48 -4.12 3.12
CA VAL A 552 2.91 -3.55 1.90
C VAL A 552 1.49 -3.02 2.10
N GLY A 553 0.95 -3.10 3.31
CA GLY A 553 -0.45 -2.74 3.54
C GLY A 553 -0.73 -1.25 3.36
N ALA A 554 0.30 -0.39 3.43
CA ALA A 554 0.24 1.04 3.15
C ALA A 554 1.05 1.38 1.90
N HIS A 555 0.47 2.13 0.96
CA HIS A 555 1.12 2.55 -0.28
C HIS A 555 1.60 1.37 -1.15
N GLY A 556 0.96 0.20 -0.98
CA GLY A 556 1.10 -0.96 -1.84
C GLY A 556 0.04 -0.91 -2.94
N HIS A 557 -1.08 -1.59 -2.72
CA HIS A 557 -2.17 -1.68 -3.70
C HIS A 557 -2.67 -0.31 -4.19
N SER A 558 -2.72 0.68 -3.30
CA SER A 558 -3.14 2.06 -3.62
C SER A 558 -2.30 2.74 -4.70
N MET A 559 -1.07 2.27 -4.91
CA MET A 559 -0.13 2.77 -5.92
C MET A 559 -0.03 1.84 -7.14
N CYS A 560 -0.88 0.80 -7.24
CA CYS A 560 -0.90 -0.08 -8.40
C CYS A 560 -1.35 0.63 -9.68
N PHE A 561 -0.75 0.27 -10.80
CA PHE A 561 -0.97 0.89 -12.11
C PHE A 561 -0.77 -0.14 -13.22
N ASN A 562 -1.35 0.11 -14.41
CA ASN A 562 -1.44 -0.89 -15.48
C ASN A 562 -0.30 -0.81 -16.52
N TYR A 563 0.92 -0.54 -16.08
CA TYR A 563 2.09 -0.48 -16.98
C TYR A 563 2.37 -1.84 -17.61
N ASN A 564 2.79 -1.84 -18.88
CA ASN A 564 2.84 -3.02 -19.77
C ASN A 564 1.51 -3.81 -19.85
N GLY A 565 0.36 -3.22 -19.50
CA GLY A 565 -0.91 -3.93 -19.45
C GLY A 565 -0.98 -5.00 -18.35
N ARG A 566 -0.11 -4.92 -17.34
CA ARG A 566 -0.23 -5.74 -16.12
C ARG A 566 -1.49 -5.30 -15.37
N LEU A 567 -2.30 -6.27 -14.94
CA LEU A 567 -3.58 -6.03 -14.31
C LEU A 567 -3.39 -5.92 -12.80
N ARG A 568 -4.14 -5.04 -12.13
CA ARG A 568 -4.08 -4.99 -10.66
C ARG A 568 -4.52 -6.31 -10.04
N CYS A 569 -3.77 -6.77 -9.05
CA CYS A 569 -4.05 -8.00 -8.33
C CYS A 569 -5.22 -7.86 -7.33
N ALA A 570 -5.69 -9.01 -6.86
CA ALA A 570 -6.75 -9.08 -5.86
C ALA A 570 -6.27 -8.65 -4.47
N GLU A 571 -7.20 -8.17 -3.65
CA GLU A 571 -7.03 -7.94 -2.22
C GLU A 571 -7.96 -8.87 -1.44
N TYR A 572 -7.39 -9.54 -0.44
CA TYR A 572 -8.08 -10.41 0.50
C TYR A 572 -7.91 -9.87 1.93
N LEU A 573 -8.89 -10.14 2.78
CA LEU A 573 -8.86 -9.79 4.19
C LEU A 573 -9.03 -11.06 5.02
N ARG A 574 -8.09 -11.30 5.94
CA ARG A 574 -8.25 -12.30 6.98
C ARG A 574 -9.05 -11.68 8.14
N ARG A 575 -10.27 -12.15 8.31
CA ARG A 575 -11.21 -11.76 9.36
C ARG A 575 -10.77 -12.27 10.74
N LEU A 576 -11.35 -11.72 11.80
CA LEU A 576 -11.06 -12.12 13.20
C LEU A 576 -11.39 -13.59 13.50
N ASN A 577 -12.37 -14.16 12.81
CA ASN A 577 -12.74 -15.58 12.91
C ASN A 577 -11.77 -16.51 12.15
N GLY A 578 -10.75 -15.95 11.47
CA GLY A 578 -9.76 -16.69 10.68
C GLY A 578 -10.15 -16.89 9.20
N GLU A 579 -11.37 -16.52 8.79
CA GLU A 579 -11.82 -16.61 7.40
C GLU A 579 -11.07 -15.62 6.50
N VAL A 580 -10.71 -16.05 5.29
CA VAL A 580 -10.12 -15.18 4.27
C VAL A 580 -11.19 -14.82 3.25
N VAL A 581 -11.52 -13.54 3.17
CA VAL A 581 -12.58 -13.03 2.29
C VAL A 581 -12.00 -12.12 1.21
N LEU A 582 -12.57 -12.19 0.01
CA LEU A 582 -12.21 -11.30 -1.10
C LEU A 582 -12.78 -9.90 -0.82
N VAL A 583 -11.93 -8.89 -0.75
CA VAL A 583 -12.35 -7.48 -0.57
C VAL A 583 -12.16 -6.64 -1.82
N ARG A 584 -11.30 -7.10 -2.75
CA ARG A 584 -11.23 -6.59 -4.14
C ARG A 584 -10.81 -7.70 -5.07
N ARG A 585 -11.60 -7.96 -6.12
CA ARG A 585 -11.19 -8.90 -7.19
C ARG A 585 -9.99 -8.36 -7.98
N ALA A 586 -9.21 -9.27 -8.56
CA ALA A 586 -8.21 -8.90 -9.56
C ALA A 586 -8.91 -8.24 -10.77
N GLU A 587 -8.20 -7.31 -11.41
CA GLU A 587 -8.59 -6.80 -12.71
C GLU A 587 -8.48 -7.91 -13.76
N THR A 588 -9.33 -7.81 -14.76
CA THR A 588 -9.36 -8.64 -15.97
C THR A 588 -8.97 -7.76 -17.16
N LEU A 589 -8.68 -8.38 -18.31
CA LEU A 589 -8.47 -7.61 -19.54
C LEU A 589 -9.69 -6.74 -19.90
N ALA A 590 -10.90 -7.17 -19.54
CA ALA A 590 -12.11 -6.38 -19.75
C ALA A 590 -12.10 -5.07 -18.95
N ASP A 591 -11.55 -5.09 -17.73
CA ASP A 591 -11.39 -3.87 -16.91
C ASP A 591 -10.36 -2.92 -17.53
N LEU A 592 -9.22 -3.45 -17.97
CA LEU A 592 -8.18 -2.67 -18.64
C LEU A 592 -8.71 -1.97 -19.89
N PHE A 593 -9.56 -2.66 -20.65
CA PHE A 593 -10.17 -2.13 -21.88
C PHE A 593 -11.51 -1.42 -21.65
N ALA A 594 -11.96 -1.26 -20.40
CA ALA A 594 -13.27 -0.67 -20.11
C ALA A 594 -13.38 0.77 -20.62
N THR A 595 -12.29 1.54 -20.56
CA THR A 595 -12.22 2.96 -20.93
C THR A 595 -11.81 3.23 -22.37
N VAL A 596 -11.52 2.19 -23.16
CA VAL A 596 -11.20 2.34 -24.59
C VAL A 596 -12.50 2.62 -25.35
N ALA A 597 -12.63 3.83 -25.89
CA ALA A 597 -13.71 4.17 -26.82
C ALA A 597 -13.48 3.48 -28.17
N GLU A 598 -14.55 3.19 -28.91
CA GLU A 598 -14.47 2.68 -30.30
C GLU A 598 -14.66 3.83 -31.32
N PRO A 599 -13.63 4.66 -31.62
CA PRO A 599 -13.70 5.50 -32.80
C PRO A 599 -13.22 4.67 -33.98
N SER A 600 -14.12 3.93 -34.64
CA SER A 600 -13.85 3.28 -35.94
C SER A 600 -12.56 2.42 -35.97
N LEU A 601 -12.40 1.52 -35.00
CA LEU A 601 -11.21 0.66 -34.96
C LEU A 601 -11.24 -0.36 -36.12
N PRO A 602 -10.13 -0.55 -36.87
CA PRO A 602 -10.07 -1.57 -37.92
C PRO A 602 -10.44 -2.95 -37.34
N GLY A 603 -11.14 -3.77 -38.13
CA GLY A 603 -11.93 -4.92 -37.67
C GLY A 603 -11.24 -5.92 -36.72
N GLY A 604 -9.91 -5.96 -36.65
CA GLY A 604 -9.18 -6.76 -35.66
C GLY A 604 -9.40 -6.34 -34.20
N LEU A 605 -9.61 -5.06 -33.91
CA LEU A 605 -9.85 -4.58 -32.55
C LEU A 605 -11.29 -4.82 -32.08
N SER A 606 -12.25 -4.99 -33.00
CA SER A 606 -13.62 -5.39 -32.63
C SER A 606 -13.65 -6.76 -31.95
N LEU A 607 -12.67 -7.65 -32.21
CA LEU A 607 -12.53 -8.93 -31.52
C LEU A 607 -12.21 -8.78 -30.02
N LEU A 608 -11.57 -7.67 -29.60
CA LEU A 608 -11.34 -7.39 -28.18
C LEU A 608 -12.63 -7.01 -27.44
N PHE A 609 -13.63 -6.47 -28.16
CA PHE A 609 -14.89 -5.98 -27.60
C PHE A 609 -16.07 -6.93 -27.80
N VAL A 610 -15.98 -7.94 -28.69
CA VAL A 610 -17.04 -8.95 -28.92
C VAL A 610 -17.35 -9.79 -27.67
N SER A 611 -16.46 -9.84 -26.67
CA SER A 611 -16.77 -10.46 -25.37
C SER A 611 -17.69 -9.64 -24.46
N ARG A 612 -18.01 -8.37 -24.77
CA ARG A 612 -18.88 -7.53 -23.92
C ARG A 612 -20.37 -7.92 -23.93
N HIS A 613 -20.83 -8.70 -24.92
CA HIS A 613 -22.27 -8.95 -25.12
C HIS A 613 -22.77 -10.34 -24.72
N HIS A 614 -21.94 -11.21 -24.14
CA HIS A 614 -22.37 -12.58 -23.83
C HIS A 614 -22.97 -12.80 -22.44
N ASP A 615 -23.00 -11.80 -21.55
CA ASP A 615 -23.47 -12.00 -20.16
C ASP A 615 -24.84 -11.40 -19.82
N THR A 616 -25.64 -10.97 -20.80
CA THR A 616 -27.06 -10.64 -20.53
C THR A 616 -28.00 -11.21 -21.59
N THR A 617 -28.65 -12.32 -21.20
CA THR A 617 -29.92 -12.82 -21.74
C THR A 617 -30.13 -12.72 -23.26
N SER A 618 -29.75 -13.76 -24.02
CA SER A 618 -30.51 -14.13 -25.22
C SER A 618 -30.24 -15.55 -25.70
N SER A 619 -31.34 -16.29 -25.82
CA SER A 619 -31.56 -17.59 -26.45
C SER A 619 -30.50 -18.09 -27.46
N LEU A 620 -30.12 -19.37 -27.28
CA LEU A 620 -29.31 -20.24 -28.15
C LEU A 620 -29.70 -20.34 -29.65
N LEU A 621 -30.67 -19.56 -30.12
CA LEU A 621 -31.18 -19.60 -31.50
C LEU A 621 -30.72 -18.42 -32.38
N ALA A 622 -30.07 -17.39 -31.83
CA ALA A 622 -29.72 -16.17 -32.60
C ALA A 622 -28.33 -16.20 -33.27
N LEU A 623 -27.45 -17.13 -32.86
CA LEU A 623 -26.06 -17.20 -33.35
C LEU A 623 -25.93 -17.63 -34.83
N PRO A 624 -26.72 -18.58 -35.36
CA PRO A 624 -26.58 -19.00 -36.75
C PRO A 624 -27.03 -17.92 -37.76
N TYR A 625 -28.01 -17.09 -37.38
CA TYR A 625 -28.67 -16.18 -38.32
C TYR A 625 -27.80 -14.95 -38.66
N ARG A 626 -27.08 -14.40 -37.67
CA ARG A 626 -26.23 -13.22 -37.87
C ARG A 626 -24.91 -13.52 -38.59
N VAL A 627 -24.37 -14.73 -38.41
CA VAL A 627 -23.18 -15.20 -39.15
C VAL A 627 -23.56 -15.49 -40.61
N LEU A 628 -24.72 -16.10 -40.86
CA LEU A 628 -25.21 -16.39 -42.21
C LEU A 628 -25.50 -15.11 -43.01
N LEU A 629 -26.10 -14.09 -42.38
CA LEU A 629 -26.36 -12.79 -43.01
C LEU A 629 -25.07 -12.05 -43.39
N ARG A 630 -24.02 -12.11 -42.55
CA ARG A 630 -22.72 -11.48 -42.87
C ARG A 630 -21.97 -12.20 -43.99
N VAL A 631 -22.07 -13.52 -44.08
CA VAL A 631 -21.48 -14.27 -45.20
C VAL A 631 -22.20 -13.93 -46.51
N LEU A 632 -23.53 -13.79 -46.50
CA LEU A 632 -24.31 -13.42 -47.68
C LEU A 632 -24.08 -11.97 -48.14
N THR A 633 -23.79 -11.04 -47.23
CA THR A 633 -23.47 -9.65 -47.59
C THR A 633 -22.04 -9.45 -48.08
N SER A 634 -21.11 -10.37 -47.78
CA SER A 634 -19.71 -10.30 -48.21
C SER A 634 -19.47 -10.80 -49.64
N PHE A 635 -20.47 -11.40 -50.29
CA PHE A 635 -20.45 -11.70 -51.74
C PHE A 635 -21.06 -10.57 -52.56
N ARG A 636 -20.51 -9.35 -52.44
CA ARG A 636 -20.75 -8.27 -53.42
C ARG A 636 -19.45 -7.94 -54.15
N SER A 637 -19.28 -8.58 -55.32
CA SER A 637 -18.29 -8.18 -56.33
C SER A 637 -18.75 -6.90 -57.05
N PRO A 638 -17.83 -5.99 -57.43
CA PRO A 638 -18.16 -4.66 -57.95
C PRO A 638 -18.29 -4.68 -59.47
N TRP A 639 -19.47 -5.07 -59.97
CA TRP A 639 -19.88 -4.77 -61.33
C TRP A 639 -21.36 -4.39 -61.26
N PHE A 640 -21.66 -3.12 -61.01
CA PHE A 640 -22.88 -2.40 -61.40
C PHE A 640 -22.93 -1.08 -60.61
N PHE A 641 -22.23 -0.07 -61.12
CA PHE A 641 -22.54 1.32 -60.82
C PHE A 641 -22.39 2.10 -62.13
N SER A 642 -23.51 2.33 -62.83
CA SER A 642 -23.61 3.43 -63.78
C SER A 642 -25.07 3.87 -63.96
N MET A 643 -25.22 5.17 -63.73
CA MET A 643 -26.22 6.11 -64.23
C MET A 643 -27.63 6.22 -63.62
N ARG A 644 -27.79 7.46 -63.12
CA ARG A 644 -28.96 8.27 -62.81
C ARG A 644 -30.04 8.32 -63.91
N THR A 645 -31.22 8.76 -63.44
CA THR A 645 -32.28 9.57 -64.09
C THR A 645 -33.30 8.91 -65.04
N SER A 646 -34.57 9.11 -64.65
CA SER A 646 -35.79 9.34 -65.45
C SER A 646 -36.35 8.27 -66.39
N SER A 647 -37.59 7.88 -66.06
CA SER A 647 -38.76 7.61 -66.94
C SER A 647 -38.74 6.48 -68.00
N LEU A 648 -39.89 5.80 -68.07
CA LEU A 648 -40.52 5.12 -69.22
C LEU A 648 -40.12 3.67 -69.60
N SER A 649 -41.12 2.80 -69.40
CA SER A 649 -41.74 1.83 -70.34
C SER A 649 -41.03 0.56 -70.85
N TYR A 650 -41.77 -0.55 -70.71
CA TYR A 650 -41.89 -1.78 -71.52
C TYR A 650 -40.83 -2.13 -72.57
N SER A 651 -40.27 -3.36 -72.46
CA SER A 651 -40.46 -4.51 -73.38
C SER A 651 -39.20 -5.36 -73.67
N ARG A 652 -39.35 -6.67 -73.44
CA ARG A 652 -38.77 -7.90 -74.08
C ARG A 652 -37.37 -7.86 -74.73
N LEU A 653 -36.50 -8.81 -74.36
CA LEU A 653 -36.04 -9.99 -75.18
C LEU A 653 -34.78 -10.70 -74.57
N PHE A 654 -34.84 -12.03 -74.47
CA PHE A 654 -33.75 -13.04 -74.33
C PHE A 654 -32.95 -13.16 -75.66
N PRO A 655 -31.92 -14.06 -75.87
CA PRO A 655 -31.10 -14.94 -75.00
C PRO A 655 -29.57 -14.98 -75.34
N SER A 656 -28.81 -15.82 -74.60
CA SER A 656 -27.70 -16.73 -75.05
C SER A 656 -26.29 -16.43 -74.50
N CYS A 657 -25.76 -17.31 -73.63
CA CYS A 657 -24.70 -18.27 -73.97
C CYS A 657 -24.23 -19.09 -72.75
N ILE A 658 -24.03 -20.37 -73.03
CA ILE A 658 -23.72 -21.51 -72.17
C ILE A 658 -22.20 -21.66 -72.08
N PHE A 659 -21.64 -21.90 -70.88
CA PHE A 659 -20.69 -22.99 -70.52
C PHE A 659 -19.92 -22.67 -69.23
N GLY A 660 -19.86 -23.64 -68.29
CA GLY A 660 -18.85 -23.63 -67.22
C GLY A 660 -19.26 -24.10 -65.81
N ALA A 661 -20.19 -25.04 -65.64
CA ALA A 661 -20.53 -25.59 -64.32
C ALA A 661 -19.63 -26.80 -63.96
N ARG A 662 -18.65 -26.62 -63.06
CA ARG A 662 -17.98 -27.76 -62.37
C ARG A 662 -17.46 -27.51 -60.95
N SER A 663 -17.60 -26.32 -60.37
CA SER A 663 -17.08 -26.00 -59.01
C SER A 663 -18.16 -25.76 -57.94
N VAL A 664 -19.45 -25.72 -58.30
CA VAL A 664 -20.53 -25.34 -57.36
C VAL A 664 -21.14 -26.57 -56.65
N PHE A 665 -21.02 -27.77 -57.21
CA PHE A 665 -21.63 -28.98 -56.65
C PHE A 665 -20.87 -29.57 -55.44
N THR A 666 -19.57 -29.31 -55.31
CA THR A 666 -18.77 -29.80 -54.18
C THR A 666 -18.99 -28.99 -52.89
N GLY A 667 -19.21 -27.67 -52.98
CA GLY A 667 -19.48 -26.84 -51.81
C GLY A 667 -20.85 -27.08 -51.17
N ALA A 668 -21.88 -27.27 -51.99
CA ALA A 668 -23.24 -27.54 -51.52
C ALA A 668 -23.36 -28.91 -50.82
N ALA A 669 -22.64 -29.93 -51.32
CA ALA A 669 -22.63 -31.27 -50.72
C ALA A 669 -21.93 -31.29 -49.35
N VAL A 670 -20.84 -30.51 -49.18
CA VAL A 670 -20.13 -30.39 -47.90
C VAL A 670 -20.98 -29.68 -46.85
N LEU A 671 -21.68 -28.61 -47.23
CA LEU A 671 -22.58 -27.89 -46.33
C LEU A 671 -23.82 -28.72 -45.94
N ALA A 672 -24.35 -29.53 -46.86
CA ALA A 672 -25.43 -30.47 -46.56
C ALA A 672 -24.98 -31.59 -45.61
N ALA A 673 -23.76 -32.10 -45.77
CA ALA A 673 -23.18 -33.13 -44.89
C ALA A 673 -22.92 -32.59 -43.46
N ILE A 674 -22.44 -31.35 -43.34
CA ILE A 674 -22.25 -30.68 -42.04
C ILE A 674 -23.61 -30.42 -41.36
N GLY A 675 -24.63 -30.01 -42.14
CA GLY A 675 -26.00 -29.84 -41.64
C GLY A 675 -26.61 -31.15 -41.11
N LEU A 676 -26.41 -32.26 -41.83
CA LEU A 676 -26.88 -33.59 -41.40
C LEU A 676 -26.16 -34.11 -40.15
N LEU A 677 -24.85 -33.87 -40.03
CA LEU A 677 -24.06 -34.25 -38.84
C LEU A 677 -24.48 -33.45 -37.59
N LEU A 678 -24.81 -32.17 -37.75
CA LEU A 678 -25.32 -31.33 -36.66
C LEU A 678 -26.73 -31.75 -36.22
N LEU A 679 -27.60 -32.13 -37.16
CA LEU A 679 -28.94 -32.67 -36.85
C LEU A 679 -28.89 -34.03 -36.13
N PHE A 680 -27.95 -34.90 -36.46
CA PHE A 680 -27.77 -36.19 -35.77
C PHE A 680 -27.24 -36.03 -34.34
N ARG A 681 -26.41 -35.02 -34.07
CA ARG A 681 -25.84 -34.78 -32.72
C ARG A 681 -26.87 -34.20 -31.75
N VAL A 682 -27.85 -33.44 -32.25
CA VAL A 682 -28.94 -32.86 -31.43
C VAL A 682 -29.98 -33.92 -31.01
N ARG A 683 -30.11 -35.03 -31.75
CA ARG A 683 -31.04 -36.12 -31.40
C ARG A 683 -30.52 -37.10 -30.34
N LYS A 684 -29.22 -37.06 -30.01
CA LYS A 684 -28.59 -37.98 -29.03
C LYS A 684 -28.42 -37.37 -27.63
N VAL A 685 -28.88 -36.13 -27.43
CA VAL A 685 -28.82 -35.38 -26.15
C VAL A 685 -30.23 -34.93 -25.73
N ARG A 686 -31.26 -35.71 -26.06
CA ARG A 686 -32.60 -35.58 -25.48
C ARG A 686 -33.01 -36.89 -24.84
#